data_AF-A0AAN5VQN7-F1
#
_entry.id   AF-A0AAN5VQN7-F1
#
_cell.length_a   1.000
_cell.length_b   1.000
_cell.length_c   1.000
_cell.angle_alpha   90.00
_cell.angle_beta   90.00
_cell.angle_gamma   90.00
#
_symmetry.space_group_name_H-M   'P 1'
#
loop_
_entity.id
_entity.type
_entity.pdbx_description
1 polymer ?
#
loop_
_entity_poly.entity_id
_entity_poly.type
_entity_poly.pdbx_seq_one_letter_code
_entity_poly.pdbx_strand_id
1 'polypeptide(L)'
;MNNKDEILRKIKKTPFFIKNVLDQTEEMCIEAVRRDSNVLEYVHNQTEQICLEAIKKDGNALKYVNKKTEAICKEAVKQDGEALKFVEEQTEEICLIAVKQNGLALQYVKEQTEEICLEAVKQNGRSLFWVKEQTEEICLTAIKQNKTCKHNRSVLKYVKEQTEEICLEAIKDNESAFEYVKEQTEKICIEAVKQNGLLLKDVKDQTEKICIEAVKQNGKALKLVKKQTEKICIEAVRQDGMVLKDVKEQTEEICVEAVKNYGWALMYVKDQTPRICIEAVRSRGLALQYVKIQTEEICLEAVKQNGLALEYVKKQTEKICLESVKQKGLMLRLVEKQTPEICLEAVKENGLALIYIKEQTEEMCLIAVREKGLLLEDVKEQTEKICLEAVRKNEMALKYVKEQTEEICIEAVKQNGLLLEDVKDQTEKICLEAVKQNCLSLEYVKEQTEEICIEAVKQKGLMLRFVEKQTPRICLEAVKQYGLALKYVNWSELEGISLKEQLDEICLEAVKNYGNAIKYVIEQTPEICFEAVKENGLTLKYVKWDELNLTKEEIYDLYLLAVKENGFALEHVKDQTKELCSIAISNNAYALQDVIEQTEELCLIAVRKQPLSLRFVEKQTEEICLEAVRRNGMALKFVDKHTEEICIEALKQDKHSILYIDNKEKYLKMFYDDIKFLNSLEQLKRDNKYKFAFSNLEFKEAKEEIQNIIAIKEDGKWLFTLCNLFYLDDGWKDMSKGGFIYKIHNEDNGYDVHYRVNLYRQVYLDFLEQFE
;
A
#
# COMPACT_ATOMS: atom_id res chain seq x y z
N MET A 1 -81.39 -3.23 -12.57
CA MET A 1 -80.08 -3.86 -12.28
C MET A 1 -80.34 -5.09 -11.43
N ASN A 2 -79.89 -6.23 -11.92
CA ASN A 2 -80.41 -7.56 -11.61
C ASN A 2 -80.08 -8.02 -10.18
N ASN A 3 -81.02 -8.69 -9.52
CA ASN A 3 -80.87 -9.40 -8.23
C ASN A 3 -79.59 -10.27 -8.18
N LYS A 4 -79.15 -10.77 -9.35
CA LYS A 4 -77.91 -11.53 -9.57
C LYS A 4 -76.63 -10.78 -9.15
N ASP A 5 -76.48 -9.49 -9.49
CA ASP A 5 -75.25 -8.73 -9.27
C ASP A 5 -75.03 -8.37 -7.79
N GLU A 6 -76.12 -8.15 -7.05
CA GLU A 6 -76.08 -7.89 -5.62
C GLU A 6 -75.71 -9.15 -4.83
N ILE A 7 -76.30 -10.30 -5.20
CA ILE A 7 -75.96 -11.60 -4.63
C ILE A 7 -74.47 -11.93 -4.89
N LEU A 8 -73.97 -11.70 -6.12
CA LEU A 8 -72.55 -11.88 -6.45
C LEU A 8 -71.62 -10.97 -5.62
N ARG A 9 -71.99 -9.71 -5.37
CA ARG A 9 -71.23 -8.83 -4.45
C ARG A 9 -71.19 -9.34 -3.02
N LYS A 10 -72.30 -9.93 -2.53
CA LYS A 10 -72.36 -10.54 -1.18
C LYS A 10 -71.49 -11.79 -1.10
N ILE A 11 -71.57 -12.68 -2.09
CA ILE A 11 -70.71 -13.87 -2.19
C ILE A 11 -69.22 -13.49 -2.21
N LYS A 12 -68.83 -12.44 -2.95
CA LYS A 12 -67.44 -11.95 -2.99
C LYS A 12 -66.88 -11.54 -1.62
N LYS A 13 -67.73 -11.06 -0.71
CA LYS A 13 -67.35 -10.66 0.65
C LYS A 13 -67.50 -11.80 1.66
N THR A 14 -68.53 -12.62 1.49
CA THR A 14 -68.88 -13.71 2.40
C THR A 14 -69.27 -14.94 1.58
N PRO A 15 -68.30 -15.81 1.23
CA PRO A 15 -68.52 -16.94 0.31
C PRO A 15 -69.61 -17.92 0.77
N PHE A 16 -69.70 -18.20 2.09
CA PHE A 16 -70.73 -19.04 2.70
C PHE A 16 -72.16 -18.53 2.51
N PHE A 17 -72.35 -17.27 2.08
CA PHE A 17 -73.68 -16.74 1.79
C PHE A 17 -74.41 -17.55 0.73
N ILE A 18 -73.69 -18.29 -0.14
CA ILE A 18 -74.28 -19.19 -1.16
C ILE A 18 -75.26 -20.21 -0.55
N LYS A 19 -75.06 -20.63 0.70
CA LYS A 19 -75.95 -21.54 1.45
C LYS A 19 -77.39 -21.01 1.54
N ASN A 20 -77.54 -19.69 1.58
CA ASN A 20 -78.84 -19.02 1.75
C ASN A 20 -79.43 -18.56 0.40
N VAL A 21 -78.79 -18.89 -0.72
CA VAL A 21 -79.25 -18.54 -2.08
C VAL A 21 -80.07 -19.71 -2.62
N LEU A 22 -81.36 -19.48 -2.88
CA LEU A 22 -82.28 -20.50 -3.40
C LEU A 22 -81.94 -20.90 -4.84
N ASP A 23 -81.81 -19.93 -5.74
CA ASP A 23 -81.45 -20.16 -7.15
C ASP A 23 -79.95 -19.92 -7.40
N GLN A 24 -79.15 -20.94 -7.11
CA GLN A 24 -77.71 -20.90 -7.30
C GLN A 24 -77.34 -21.00 -8.80
N THR A 25 -76.73 -19.94 -9.35
CA THR A 25 -76.17 -19.97 -10.71
C THR A 25 -74.73 -20.47 -10.69
N GLU A 26 -74.27 -21.11 -11.78
CA GLU A 26 -72.89 -21.63 -11.88
C GLU A 26 -71.84 -20.55 -11.62
N GLU A 27 -72.04 -19.32 -12.12
CA GLU A 27 -71.16 -18.18 -11.86
C GLU A 27 -71.06 -17.80 -10.36
N MET A 28 -72.19 -17.87 -9.64
CA MET A 28 -72.22 -17.63 -8.18
C MET A 28 -71.47 -18.71 -7.41
N CYS A 29 -71.67 -19.97 -7.78
CA CYS A 29 -70.98 -21.10 -7.18
C CYS A 29 -69.47 -21.04 -7.44
N ILE A 30 -69.05 -20.75 -8.69
CA ILE A 30 -67.63 -20.61 -9.05
C ILE A 30 -66.97 -19.46 -8.26
N GLU A 31 -67.59 -18.29 -8.16
CA GLU A 31 -67.02 -17.17 -7.39
C GLU A 31 -66.95 -17.50 -5.89
N ALA A 32 -67.93 -18.24 -5.35
CA ALA A 32 -67.91 -18.67 -3.95
C ALA A 32 -66.73 -19.63 -3.65
N VAL A 33 -66.59 -20.70 -4.44
CA VAL A 33 -65.58 -21.73 -4.20
C VAL A 33 -64.14 -21.25 -4.46
N ARG A 34 -63.96 -20.26 -5.34
CA ARG A 34 -62.66 -19.60 -5.54
C ARG A 34 -62.16 -18.84 -4.32
N ARG A 35 -63.09 -18.34 -3.50
CA ARG A 35 -62.78 -17.57 -2.29
C ARG A 35 -62.55 -18.48 -1.10
N ASP A 36 -63.42 -19.49 -0.92
CA ASP A 36 -63.28 -20.53 0.08
C ASP A 36 -63.83 -21.86 -0.49
N SER A 37 -62.94 -22.83 -0.63
CA SER A 37 -63.24 -24.12 -1.24
C SER A 37 -64.17 -24.99 -0.38
N ASN A 38 -64.22 -24.77 0.95
CA ASN A 38 -65.10 -25.53 1.84
C ASN A 38 -66.57 -25.24 1.58
N VAL A 39 -66.87 -24.11 0.93
CA VAL A 39 -68.23 -23.72 0.57
C VAL A 39 -68.87 -24.68 -0.44
N LEU A 40 -68.07 -25.51 -1.13
CA LEU A 40 -68.55 -26.55 -2.03
C LEU A 40 -69.60 -27.48 -1.37
N GLU A 41 -69.52 -27.68 -0.06
CA GLU A 41 -70.51 -28.41 0.75
C GLU A 41 -71.94 -27.88 0.58
N TYR A 42 -72.09 -26.57 0.34
CA TYR A 42 -73.39 -25.88 0.25
C TYR A 42 -73.86 -25.65 -1.20
N VAL A 43 -73.12 -26.15 -2.18
CA VAL A 43 -73.50 -26.06 -3.61
C VAL A 43 -74.45 -27.19 -3.96
N HIS A 44 -75.66 -26.86 -4.41
CA HIS A 44 -76.70 -27.85 -4.73
C HIS A 44 -76.41 -28.60 -6.02
N ASN A 45 -76.05 -27.90 -7.09
CA ASN A 45 -75.71 -28.50 -8.38
C ASN A 45 -74.21 -28.38 -8.65
N GLN A 46 -73.47 -29.40 -8.26
CA GLN A 46 -72.01 -29.46 -8.43
C GLN A 46 -71.66 -29.89 -9.86
N THR A 47 -71.37 -28.91 -10.73
CA THR A 47 -70.78 -29.19 -12.04
C THR A 47 -69.29 -29.51 -11.89
N GLU A 48 -68.72 -30.26 -12.83
CA GLU A 48 -67.30 -30.59 -12.83
C GLU A 48 -66.42 -29.33 -12.77
N GLN A 49 -66.83 -28.26 -13.45
CA GLN A 49 -66.13 -26.97 -13.41
C GLN A 49 -66.12 -26.34 -12.02
N ILE A 50 -67.26 -26.33 -11.30
CA ILE A 50 -67.32 -25.80 -9.91
C ILE A 50 -66.41 -26.62 -8.99
N CYS A 51 -66.46 -27.95 -9.09
CA CYS A 51 -65.63 -28.84 -8.27
C CYS A 51 -64.13 -28.62 -8.53
N LEU A 52 -63.72 -28.53 -9.81
CA LEU A 52 -62.33 -28.28 -10.17
C LEU A 52 -61.83 -26.91 -9.68
N GLU A 53 -62.65 -25.86 -9.74
CA GLU A 53 -62.27 -24.54 -9.22
C GLU A 53 -62.11 -24.53 -7.69
N ALA A 54 -62.94 -25.31 -6.97
CA ALA A 54 -62.77 -25.51 -5.53
C ALA A 54 -61.47 -26.28 -5.21
N ILE A 55 -61.17 -27.32 -5.98
CA ILE A 55 -60.00 -28.18 -5.79
C ILE A 55 -58.70 -27.46 -6.10
N LYS A 56 -58.65 -26.67 -7.18
CA LYS A 56 -57.49 -25.82 -7.49
C LYS A 56 -57.14 -24.86 -6.36
N LYS A 57 -58.14 -24.49 -5.54
CA LYS A 57 -57.96 -23.63 -4.37
C LYS A 57 -57.42 -24.41 -3.17
N ASP A 58 -57.96 -25.59 -2.90
CA ASP A 58 -57.51 -26.52 -1.85
C ASP A 58 -57.87 -27.97 -2.25
N GLY A 59 -56.85 -28.82 -2.40
CA GLY A 59 -57.05 -30.22 -2.78
C GLY A 59 -57.95 -31.00 -1.82
N ASN A 60 -57.98 -30.62 -0.54
CA ASN A 60 -58.84 -31.27 0.46
C ASN A 60 -60.34 -30.97 0.29
N ALA A 61 -60.69 -30.01 -0.57
CA ALA A 61 -62.08 -29.75 -0.94
C ALA A 61 -62.76 -30.96 -1.60
N LEU A 62 -61.97 -31.94 -2.07
CA LEU A 62 -62.45 -33.22 -2.57
C LEU A 62 -63.42 -33.92 -1.60
N LYS A 63 -63.27 -33.72 -0.28
CA LYS A 63 -64.16 -34.30 0.74
C LYS A 63 -65.63 -33.86 0.59
N TYR A 64 -65.89 -32.71 -0.04
CA TYR A 64 -67.23 -32.16 -0.28
C TYR A 64 -67.76 -32.42 -1.69
N VAL A 65 -67.01 -33.11 -2.55
CA VAL A 65 -67.44 -33.45 -3.90
C VAL A 65 -68.39 -34.65 -3.84
N ASN A 66 -69.60 -34.46 -4.36
CA ASN A 66 -70.64 -35.48 -4.40
C ASN A 66 -70.31 -36.60 -5.39
N LYS A 67 -69.88 -36.26 -6.61
CA LYS A 67 -69.47 -37.22 -7.65
C LYS A 67 -67.99 -37.05 -7.99
N LYS A 68 -67.16 -37.88 -7.39
CA LYS A 68 -65.70 -37.85 -7.53
C LYS A 68 -65.27 -38.54 -8.83
N THR A 69 -65.23 -37.79 -9.93
CA THR A 69 -64.69 -38.31 -11.20
C THR A 69 -63.18 -38.49 -11.10
N GLU A 70 -62.62 -39.32 -11.98
CA GLU A 70 -61.17 -39.55 -12.03
C GLU A 70 -60.39 -38.24 -12.26
N ALA A 71 -60.87 -37.35 -13.15
CA ALA A 71 -60.25 -36.06 -13.43
C ALA A 71 -60.21 -35.14 -12.19
N ILE A 72 -61.33 -35.08 -11.44
CA ILE A 72 -61.43 -34.33 -10.19
C ILE A 72 -60.46 -34.90 -9.14
N CYS A 73 -60.39 -36.23 -9.01
CA CYS A 73 -59.48 -36.88 -8.05
C CYS A 73 -58.01 -36.63 -8.40
N LYS A 74 -57.63 -36.75 -9.67
CA LYS A 74 -56.25 -36.47 -10.15
C LYS A 74 -55.84 -35.03 -9.87
N GLU A 75 -56.71 -34.06 -10.14
CA GLU A 75 -56.41 -32.65 -9.87
C GLU A 75 -56.29 -32.38 -8.36
N ALA A 76 -57.11 -33.05 -7.53
CA ALA A 76 -57.04 -32.92 -6.08
C ALA A 76 -55.73 -33.42 -5.49
N VAL A 77 -55.29 -34.62 -5.87
CA VAL A 77 -54.03 -35.19 -5.37
C VAL A 77 -52.80 -34.49 -5.95
N LYS A 78 -52.93 -33.89 -7.14
CA LYS A 78 -51.88 -33.05 -7.73
C LYS A 78 -51.71 -31.73 -6.96
N GLN A 79 -52.79 -31.17 -6.45
CA GLN A 79 -52.75 -29.96 -5.63
C GLN A 79 -52.28 -30.24 -4.20
N ASP A 80 -52.82 -31.28 -3.56
CA ASP A 80 -52.40 -31.75 -2.23
C ASP A 80 -52.43 -33.29 -2.21
N GLY A 81 -51.25 -33.93 -2.14
CA GLY A 81 -51.13 -35.38 -2.14
C GLY A 81 -51.90 -36.06 -1.01
N GLU A 82 -52.10 -35.39 0.13
CA GLU A 82 -52.91 -35.94 1.23
C GLU A 82 -54.40 -35.99 0.94
N ALA A 83 -54.88 -35.28 -0.09
CA ALA A 83 -56.26 -35.38 -0.55
C ALA A 83 -56.64 -36.81 -0.99
N LEU A 84 -55.65 -37.68 -1.24
CA LEU A 84 -55.83 -39.10 -1.54
C LEU A 84 -56.72 -39.81 -0.51
N LYS A 85 -56.71 -39.37 0.76
CA LYS A 85 -57.57 -39.91 1.82
C LYS A 85 -59.07 -39.77 1.55
N PHE A 86 -59.46 -38.84 0.67
CA PHE A 86 -60.85 -38.60 0.27
C PHE A 86 -61.22 -39.25 -1.08
N VAL A 87 -60.28 -39.93 -1.73
CA VAL A 87 -60.53 -40.67 -2.97
C VAL A 87 -61.14 -42.04 -2.64
N GLU A 88 -62.32 -42.30 -3.17
CA GLU A 88 -63.04 -43.57 -2.96
C GLU A 88 -62.39 -44.70 -3.77
N GLU A 89 -62.32 -44.53 -5.08
CA GLU A 89 -61.70 -45.45 -6.03
C GLU A 89 -60.28 -44.99 -6.39
N GLN A 90 -59.29 -45.64 -5.79
CA GLN A 90 -57.87 -45.30 -5.97
C GLN A 90 -57.28 -46.12 -7.13
N THR A 91 -57.01 -45.46 -8.25
CA THR A 91 -56.22 -46.05 -9.34
C THR A 91 -54.73 -45.88 -9.05
N GLU A 92 -53.89 -46.74 -9.64
CA GLU A 92 -52.43 -46.64 -9.52
C GLU A 92 -51.91 -45.27 -9.97
N GLU A 93 -52.46 -44.71 -11.06
CA GLU A 93 -52.09 -43.38 -11.54
C GLU A 93 -52.40 -42.27 -10.54
N ILE A 94 -53.59 -42.30 -9.89
CA ILE A 94 -53.94 -41.32 -8.85
C ILE A 94 -52.99 -41.44 -7.66
N CYS A 95 -52.68 -42.67 -7.24
CA CYS A 95 -51.75 -42.91 -6.13
C CYS A 95 -50.34 -42.42 -6.47
N LEU A 96 -49.85 -42.68 -7.69
CA LEU A 96 -48.55 -42.20 -8.16
C LEU A 96 -48.47 -40.67 -8.18
N ILE A 97 -49.52 -39.98 -8.66
CA ILE A 97 -49.56 -38.51 -8.63
C ILE A 97 -49.49 -38.01 -7.17
N ALA A 98 -50.25 -38.63 -6.26
CA ALA A 98 -50.27 -38.26 -4.86
C ALA A 98 -48.90 -38.40 -4.18
N VAL A 99 -48.24 -39.56 -4.33
CA VAL A 99 -46.94 -39.82 -3.67
C VAL A 99 -45.77 -39.07 -4.30
N LYS A 100 -45.84 -38.75 -5.61
CA LYS A 100 -44.89 -37.86 -6.29
C LYS A 100 -44.97 -36.43 -5.77
N GLN A 101 -46.18 -35.98 -5.42
CA GLN A 101 -46.40 -34.65 -4.84
C GLN A 101 -45.94 -34.62 -3.37
N ASN A 102 -46.38 -35.58 -2.54
CA ASN A 102 -46.01 -35.72 -1.14
C ASN A 102 -45.85 -37.21 -0.80
N GLY A 103 -44.63 -37.67 -0.57
CA GLY A 103 -44.33 -39.07 -0.31
C GLY A 103 -45.05 -39.61 0.93
N LEU A 104 -45.42 -38.77 1.91
CA LEU A 104 -46.17 -39.18 3.09
C LEU A 104 -47.64 -39.52 2.79
N ALA A 105 -48.13 -39.18 1.60
CA ALA A 105 -49.45 -39.59 1.12
C ALA A 105 -49.57 -41.13 1.00
N LEU A 106 -48.45 -41.85 0.99
CA LEU A 106 -48.41 -43.32 1.01
C LEU A 106 -49.24 -43.92 2.15
N GLN A 107 -49.36 -43.22 3.29
CA GLN A 107 -50.19 -43.65 4.42
C GLN A 107 -51.69 -43.82 4.07
N TYR A 108 -52.16 -43.16 3.01
CA TYR A 108 -53.55 -43.19 2.56
C TYR A 108 -53.77 -44.11 1.35
N VAL A 109 -52.72 -44.73 0.81
CA VAL A 109 -52.80 -45.69 -0.29
C VAL A 109 -53.36 -47.02 0.23
N LYS A 110 -54.51 -47.45 -0.31
CA LYS A 110 -55.16 -48.71 0.07
C LYS A 110 -54.35 -49.92 -0.41
N GLU A 111 -54.10 -49.98 -1.71
CA GLU A 111 -53.33 -51.03 -2.38
C GLU A 111 -51.96 -50.50 -2.82
N GLN A 112 -50.90 -50.99 -2.18
CA GLN A 112 -49.52 -50.53 -2.42
C GLN A 112 -48.84 -51.43 -3.46
N THR A 113 -48.48 -50.88 -4.61
CA THR A 113 -47.57 -51.53 -5.57
C THR A 113 -46.12 -51.12 -5.28
N GLU A 114 -45.16 -51.93 -5.73
CA GLU A 114 -43.73 -51.63 -5.57
C GLU A 114 -43.36 -50.29 -6.20
N GLU A 115 -43.94 -49.94 -7.36
CA GLU A 115 -43.73 -48.65 -8.01
C GLU A 115 -44.21 -47.47 -7.15
N ILE A 116 -45.41 -47.56 -6.57
CA ILE A 116 -45.94 -46.52 -5.67
C ILE A 116 -45.04 -46.36 -4.44
N CYS A 117 -44.60 -47.47 -3.84
CA CYS A 117 -43.72 -47.44 -2.68
C CYS A 117 -42.35 -46.85 -3.00
N LEU A 118 -41.73 -47.25 -4.11
CA LEU A 118 -40.44 -46.71 -4.57
C LEU A 118 -40.53 -45.21 -4.81
N GLU A 119 -41.58 -44.76 -5.47
CA GLU A 119 -41.75 -43.34 -5.77
C GLU A 119 -42.01 -42.51 -4.52
N ALA A 120 -42.77 -43.05 -3.57
CA ALA A 120 -42.98 -42.42 -2.26
C ALA A 120 -41.68 -42.26 -1.47
N VAL A 121 -40.83 -43.29 -1.40
CA VAL A 121 -39.56 -43.22 -0.66
C VAL A 121 -38.50 -42.39 -1.38
N LYS A 122 -38.53 -42.33 -2.72
CA LYS A 122 -37.73 -41.37 -3.51
C LYS A 122 -38.16 -39.94 -3.27
N GLN A 123 -39.43 -39.67 -3.01
CA GLN A 123 -39.87 -38.33 -2.65
C GLN A 123 -39.44 -37.98 -1.22
N ASN A 124 -39.64 -38.89 -0.27
CA ASN A 124 -39.26 -38.73 1.13
C ASN A 124 -38.93 -40.08 1.79
N GLY A 125 -37.67 -40.28 2.18
CA GLY A 125 -37.23 -41.54 2.79
C GLY A 125 -37.99 -41.93 4.07
N ARG A 126 -38.64 -40.99 4.77
CA ARG A 126 -39.49 -41.29 5.94
C ARG A 126 -40.78 -42.01 5.58
N SER A 127 -41.20 -41.98 4.31
CA SER A 127 -42.34 -42.75 3.82
C SER A 127 -42.16 -44.25 3.98
N LEU A 128 -40.93 -44.74 4.16
CA LEU A 128 -40.65 -46.14 4.46
C LEU A 128 -41.44 -46.65 5.67
N PHE A 129 -41.75 -45.77 6.64
CA PHE A 129 -42.59 -46.11 7.79
C PHE A 129 -43.98 -46.62 7.40
N TRP A 130 -44.55 -46.11 6.28
CA TRP A 130 -45.89 -46.46 5.80
C TRP A 130 -45.90 -47.60 4.77
N VAL A 131 -44.72 -48.12 4.38
CA VAL A 131 -44.60 -49.26 3.46
C VAL A 131 -45.03 -50.54 4.18
N LYS A 132 -46.05 -51.23 3.65
CA LYS A 132 -46.56 -52.48 4.19
C LYS A 132 -45.54 -53.60 3.98
N GLU A 133 -45.17 -53.85 2.72
CA GLU A 133 -44.18 -54.86 2.31
C GLU A 133 -42.87 -54.19 1.89
N GLN A 134 -41.81 -54.37 2.69
CA GLN A 134 -40.52 -53.74 2.45
C GLN A 134 -39.61 -54.68 1.66
N THR A 135 -39.26 -54.29 0.42
CA THR A 135 -38.19 -54.94 -0.35
C THR A 135 -36.84 -54.28 -0.03
N GLU A 136 -35.75 -54.98 -0.29
CA GLU A 136 -34.39 -54.45 -0.12
C GLU A 136 -34.16 -53.19 -0.99
N GLU A 137 -34.68 -53.17 -2.22
CA GLU A 137 -34.61 -52.02 -3.12
C GLU A 137 -35.33 -50.79 -2.55
N ILE A 138 -36.55 -50.96 -1.99
CA ILE A 138 -37.29 -49.86 -1.34
C ILE A 138 -36.51 -49.31 -0.15
N CYS A 139 -35.94 -50.20 0.69
CA CYS A 139 -35.18 -49.79 1.87
C CYS A 139 -33.90 -49.02 1.49
N LEU A 140 -33.12 -49.54 0.55
CA LEU A 140 -31.89 -48.89 0.07
C LEU A 140 -32.18 -47.55 -0.60
N THR A 141 -33.25 -47.46 -1.37
CA THR A 141 -33.69 -46.21 -2.00
C THR A 141 -34.07 -45.17 -0.94
N ALA A 142 -34.82 -45.58 0.09
CA ALA A 142 -35.20 -44.70 1.19
C ALA A 142 -33.99 -44.17 1.99
N ILE A 143 -32.96 -45.01 2.19
CA ILE A 143 -31.71 -44.64 2.87
C ILE A 143 -30.93 -43.60 2.06
N LYS A 144 -30.77 -43.81 0.75
CA LYS A 144 -30.00 -42.93 -0.13
C LYS A 144 -30.63 -41.54 -0.34
N GLN A 145 -31.94 -41.41 -0.10
CA GLN A 145 -32.69 -40.20 -0.37
C GLN A 145 -32.48 -39.06 0.66
N ASN A 146 -31.68 -39.27 1.71
CA ASN A 146 -31.61 -38.39 2.88
C ASN A 146 -30.38 -37.47 2.98
N LYS A 147 -29.79 -37.06 1.84
CA LYS A 147 -28.56 -36.23 1.81
C LYS A 147 -28.70 -34.78 2.32
N THR A 148 -29.90 -34.28 2.65
CA THR A 148 -30.13 -32.83 2.87
C THR A 148 -30.77 -32.43 4.20
N CYS A 149 -31.14 -33.36 5.08
CA CYS A 149 -31.75 -32.99 6.38
C CYS A 149 -30.73 -33.04 7.53
N LYS A 150 -30.22 -31.87 7.94
CA LYS A 150 -29.32 -31.67 9.10
C LYS A 150 -29.85 -32.14 10.46
N HIS A 151 -31.06 -32.70 10.54
CA HIS A 151 -31.69 -33.11 11.81
C HIS A 151 -32.16 -34.57 11.80
N ASN A 152 -31.19 -35.46 11.99
CA ASN A 152 -31.13 -36.36 13.15
C ASN A 152 -32.26 -37.38 13.40
N ARG A 153 -32.60 -38.22 12.41
CA ARG A 153 -33.12 -39.59 12.66
C ARG A 153 -32.88 -40.46 11.43
N SER A 154 -32.03 -41.48 11.57
CA SER A 154 -31.75 -42.44 10.51
C SER A 154 -33.05 -43.14 10.06
N VAL A 155 -33.19 -43.36 8.75
CA VAL A 155 -34.29 -44.14 8.15
C VAL A 155 -34.21 -45.60 8.58
N LEU A 156 -33.02 -46.07 8.98
CA LEU A 156 -32.78 -47.44 9.44
C LEU A 156 -33.72 -47.87 10.58
N LYS A 157 -34.17 -46.94 11.42
CA LYS A 157 -35.14 -47.20 12.49
C LYS A 157 -36.51 -47.68 11.99
N TYR A 158 -36.85 -47.40 10.73
CA TYR A 158 -38.12 -47.79 10.08
C TYR A 158 -38.00 -49.08 9.26
N VAL A 159 -36.78 -49.62 9.11
CA VAL A 159 -36.53 -50.89 8.43
C VAL A 159 -36.95 -52.03 9.34
N LYS A 160 -37.87 -52.88 8.86
CA LYS A 160 -38.36 -54.05 9.61
C LYS A 160 -37.28 -55.13 9.66
N GLU A 161 -36.83 -55.59 8.50
CA GLU A 161 -35.79 -56.60 8.32
C GLU A 161 -34.49 -55.96 7.84
N GLN A 162 -33.44 -56.04 8.65
CA GLN A 162 -32.15 -55.40 8.38
C GLN A 162 -31.16 -56.42 7.78
N THR A 163 -30.78 -56.22 6.52
CA THR A 163 -29.67 -56.96 5.89
C THR A 163 -28.33 -56.27 6.18
N GLU A 164 -27.21 -57.00 6.07
CA GLU A 164 -25.86 -56.42 6.25
C GLU A 164 -25.63 -55.26 5.26
N GLU A 165 -26.13 -55.38 4.02
CA GLU A 165 -26.02 -54.34 2.99
C GLU A 165 -26.80 -53.06 3.36
N ILE A 166 -28.05 -53.20 3.80
CA ILE A 166 -28.88 -52.07 4.27
C ILE A 166 -28.20 -51.33 5.43
N CYS A 167 -27.67 -52.07 6.42
CA CYS A 167 -26.98 -51.48 7.56
C CYS A 167 -25.70 -50.75 7.16
N LEU A 168 -24.88 -51.35 6.28
CA LEU A 168 -23.64 -50.73 5.80
C LEU A 168 -23.92 -49.45 5.02
N GLU A 169 -24.91 -49.46 4.13
CA GLU A 169 -25.27 -48.26 3.35
C GLU A 169 -25.82 -47.16 4.26
N ALA A 170 -26.64 -47.51 5.27
CA ALA A 170 -27.15 -46.54 6.24
C ALA A 170 -26.04 -45.88 7.06
N ILE A 171 -25.00 -46.63 7.46
CA ILE A 171 -23.88 -46.10 8.25
C ILE A 171 -22.98 -45.21 7.40
N LYS A 172 -22.74 -45.58 6.12
CA LYS A 172 -21.97 -44.75 5.19
C LYS A 172 -22.63 -43.40 4.94
N ASP A 173 -23.96 -43.37 4.88
CA ASP A 173 -24.71 -42.12 4.73
C ASP A 173 -24.73 -41.30 6.04
N ASN A 174 -24.93 -41.97 7.18
CA ASN A 174 -25.01 -41.31 8.48
C ASN A 174 -24.49 -42.21 9.61
N GLU A 175 -23.41 -41.80 10.27
CA GLU A 175 -22.80 -42.52 11.40
C GLU A 175 -23.77 -42.78 12.57
N SER A 176 -24.76 -41.89 12.78
CA SER A 176 -25.79 -42.06 13.82
C SER A 176 -26.77 -43.19 13.50
N ALA A 177 -26.75 -43.75 12.29
CA ALA A 177 -27.52 -44.94 11.95
C ALA A 177 -27.08 -46.16 12.77
N PHE A 178 -25.82 -46.21 13.24
CA PHE A 178 -25.30 -47.33 14.02
C PHE A 178 -26.12 -47.60 15.30
N GLU A 179 -26.72 -46.56 15.91
CA GLU A 179 -27.62 -46.69 17.08
C GLU A 179 -28.83 -47.60 16.79
N TYR A 180 -29.29 -47.66 15.55
CA TYR A 180 -30.49 -48.40 15.13
C TYR A 180 -30.19 -49.79 14.55
N VAL A 181 -28.92 -50.21 14.53
CA VAL A 181 -28.52 -51.54 14.08
C VAL A 181 -28.92 -52.58 15.13
N LYS A 182 -29.77 -53.53 14.73
CA LYS A 182 -30.22 -54.63 15.62
C LYS A 182 -29.11 -55.66 15.82
N GLU A 183 -28.58 -56.18 14.71
CA GLU A 183 -27.54 -57.19 14.67
C GLU A 183 -26.20 -56.60 14.22
N GLN A 184 -25.21 -56.64 15.11
CA GLN A 184 -23.89 -56.04 14.89
C GLN A 184 -22.91 -57.10 14.35
N THR A 185 -22.69 -57.13 13.03
CA THR A 185 -21.62 -57.96 12.44
C THR A 185 -20.27 -57.23 12.50
N GLU A 186 -19.15 -57.97 12.43
CA GLU A 186 -17.81 -57.37 12.46
C GLU A 186 -17.63 -56.32 11.34
N LYS A 187 -18.17 -56.56 10.14
CA LYS A 187 -18.08 -55.61 9.03
C LYS A 187 -18.82 -54.30 9.32
N ILE A 188 -20.04 -54.39 9.87
CA ILE A 188 -20.85 -53.23 10.24
C ILE A 188 -20.12 -52.42 11.32
N CYS A 189 -19.60 -53.08 12.35
CA CYS A 189 -18.84 -52.41 13.41
C CYS A 189 -17.57 -51.75 12.89
N ILE A 190 -16.82 -52.41 12.00
CA ILE A 190 -15.63 -51.83 11.36
C ILE A 190 -15.99 -50.58 10.56
N GLU A 191 -17.05 -50.64 9.74
CA GLU A 191 -17.47 -49.46 8.96
C GLU A 191 -17.90 -48.30 9.88
N ALA A 192 -18.64 -48.59 10.95
CA ALA A 192 -19.04 -47.57 11.91
C ALA A 192 -17.85 -46.87 12.58
N VAL A 193 -16.86 -47.64 13.07
CA VAL A 193 -15.69 -47.04 13.74
C VAL A 193 -14.72 -46.36 12.77
N LYS A 194 -14.74 -46.73 11.48
CA LYS A 194 -14.02 -45.99 10.43
C LYS A 194 -14.59 -44.60 10.19
N GLN A 195 -15.91 -44.43 10.30
CA GLN A 195 -16.53 -43.12 10.21
C GLN A 195 -16.25 -42.30 11.48
N ASN A 196 -16.47 -42.91 12.65
CA ASN A 196 -16.24 -42.28 13.95
C ASN A 196 -15.76 -43.29 14.99
N GLY A 197 -14.47 -43.27 15.33
CA GLY A 197 -13.85 -44.21 16.25
C GLY A 197 -14.45 -44.22 17.65
N LEU A 198 -15.15 -43.16 18.06
CA LEU A 198 -15.83 -43.08 19.35
C LEU A 198 -17.11 -43.92 19.41
N LEU A 199 -17.64 -44.37 18.27
CA LEU A 199 -18.76 -45.33 18.23
C LEU A 199 -18.38 -46.71 18.78
N LEU A 200 -17.09 -46.97 19.04
CA LEU A 200 -16.63 -48.15 19.75
C LEU A 200 -17.34 -48.35 21.11
N LYS A 201 -17.80 -47.26 21.73
CA LYS A 201 -18.61 -47.32 22.97
C LYS A 201 -19.92 -48.10 22.81
N ASP A 202 -20.52 -48.07 21.62
CA ASP A 202 -21.81 -48.66 21.28
C ASP A 202 -21.66 -50.06 20.64
N VAL A 203 -20.42 -50.51 20.41
CA VAL A 203 -20.10 -51.86 19.93
C VAL A 203 -20.23 -52.87 21.06
N LYS A 204 -21.13 -53.86 20.87
CA LYS A 204 -21.42 -54.91 21.85
C LYS A 204 -20.21 -55.84 22.04
N ASP A 205 -19.72 -56.43 20.95
CA ASP A 205 -18.56 -57.33 20.92
C ASP A 205 -17.35 -56.65 20.26
N GLN A 206 -16.32 -56.40 21.05
CA GLN A 206 -15.12 -55.66 20.62
C GLN A 206 -14.01 -56.64 20.23
N THR A 207 -13.94 -57.01 18.95
CA THR A 207 -12.81 -57.78 18.41
C THR A 207 -11.56 -56.90 18.32
N GLU A 208 -10.37 -57.51 18.35
CA GLU A 208 -9.10 -56.77 18.21
C GLU A 208 -9.07 -55.94 16.92
N LYS A 209 -9.65 -56.46 15.83
CA LYS A 209 -9.71 -55.78 14.53
C LYS A 209 -10.60 -54.52 14.57
N ILE A 210 -11.77 -54.59 15.20
CA ILE A 210 -12.64 -53.41 15.40
C ILE A 210 -11.93 -52.37 16.25
N CYS A 211 -11.32 -52.79 17.37
CA CYS A 211 -10.59 -51.87 18.24
C CYS A 211 -9.41 -51.18 17.53
N ILE A 212 -8.62 -51.92 16.76
CA ILE A 212 -7.51 -51.37 15.95
C ILE A 212 -8.04 -50.31 14.99
N GLU A 213 -9.12 -50.59 14.27
CA GLU A 213 -9.66 -49.63 13.30
C GLU A 213 -10.23 -48.37 13.98
N ALA A 214 -10.85 -48.53 15.15
CA ALA A 214 -11.33 -47.41 15.95
C ALA A 214 -10.19 -46.49 16.43
N VAL A 215 -9.10 -47.07 16.94
CA VAL A 215 -7.96 -46.27 17.45
C VAL A 215 -7.12 -45.68 16.31
N LYS A 216 -7.08 -46.33 15.13
CA LYS A 216 -6.50 -45.75 13.91
C LYS A 216 -7.22 -44.48 13.47
N GLN A 217 -8.55 -44.50 13.56
CA GLN A 217 -9.37 -43.34 13.22
C GLN A 217 -9.22 -42.23 14.28
N ASN A 218 -9.25 -42.59 15.57
CA ASN A 218 -9.11 -41.66 16.69
C ASN A 218 -8.50 -42.35 17.91
N GLY A 219 -7.25 -42.02 18.24
CA GLY A 219 -6.50 -42.66 19.32
C GLY A 219 -7.20 -42.59 20.69
N LYS A 220 -8.04 -41.57 20.93
CA LYS A 220 -8.83 -41.44 22.16
C LYS A 220 -9.86 -42.54 22.34
N ALA A 221 -10.21 -43.26 21.27
CA ALA A 221 -11.05 -44.45 21.34
C ALA A 221 -10.43 -45.55 22.22
N LEU A 222 -9.12 -45.52 22.48
CA LEU A 222 -8.45 -46.45 23.40
C LEU A 222 -9.10 -46.51 24.78
N LYS A 223 -9.64 -45.38 25.26
CA LYS A 223 -10.36 -45.31 26.55
C LYS A 223 -11.64 -46.16 26.57
N LEU A 224 -12.22 -46.43 25.40
CA LEU A 224 -13.45 -47.22 25.21
C LEU A 224 -13.17 -48.71 24.99
N VAL A 225 -11.90 -49.09 24.81
CA VAL A 225 -11.49 -50.48 24.61
C VAL A 225 -11.62 -51.26 25.91
N LYS A 226 -12.48 -52.29 25.91
CA LYS A 226 -12.73 -53.14 27.09
C LYS A 226 -11.49 -53.93 27.48
N LYS A 227 -10.84 -54.59 26.50
CA LYS A 227 -9.62 -55.38 26.67
C LYS A 227 -8.50 -54.83 25.79
N GLN A 228 -7.56 -54.11 26.41
CA GLN A 228 -6.39 -53.56 25.73
C GLN A 228 -5.36 -54.66 25.45
N THR A 229 -4.97 -54.82 24.19
CA THR A 229 -3.81 -55.63 23.78
C THR A 229 -2.66 -54.69 23.40
N GLU A 230 -1.43 -55.19 23.45
CA GLU A 230 -0.25 -54.41 23.07
C GLU A 230 -0.38 -53.82 21.66
N LYS A 231 -0.92 -54.58 20.70
CA LYS A 231 -1.16 -54.11 19.32
C LYS A 231 -2.13 -52.93 19.25
N ILE A 232 -3.25 -53.00 19.97
CA ILE A 232 -4.23 -51.90 20.04
C ILE A 232 -3.58 -50.66 20.65
N CYS A 233 -2.83 -50.82 21.75
CA CYS A 233 -2.15 -49.71 22.42
C CYS A 233 -1.08 -49.06 21.53
N ILE A 234 -0.24 -49.86 20.85
CA ILE A 234 0.77 -49.34 19.91
C ILE A 234 0.10 -48.53 18.79
N GLU A 235 -0.98 -49.05 18.21
CA GLU A 235 -1.66 -48.33 17.13
C GLU A 235 -2.30 -47.03 17.63
N ALA A 236 -2.88 -47.04 18.84
CA ALA A 236 -3.45 -45.84 19.45
C ALA A 236 -2.40 -44.75 19.70
N VAL A 237 -1.24 -45.11 20.27
CA VAL A 237 -0.17 -44.13 20.57
C VAL A 237 0.58 -43.66 19.34
N ARG A 238 0.58 -44.45 18.25
CA ARG A 238 1.05 -44.00 16.93
C ARG A 238 0.15 -42.94 16.32
N GLN A 239 -1.15 -43.00 16.60
CA GLN A 239 -2.12 -42.01 16.17
C GLN A 239 -2.05 -40.72 17.00
N ASP A 240 -2.00 -40.84 18.33
CA ASP A 240 -1.85 -39.72 19.27
C ASP A 240 -1.03 -40.17 20.49
N GLY A 241 0.25 -39.79 20.56
CA GLY A 241 1.14 -40.20 21.66
C GLY A 241 0.64 -39.83 23.06
N MET A 242 -0.23 -38.82 23.19
CA MET A 242 -0.77 -38.40 24.49
C MET A 242 -1.80 -39.37 25.08
N VAL A 243 -2.31 -40.33 24.29
CA VAL A 243 -3.23 -41.36 24.78
C VAL A 243 -2.53 -42.42 25.62
N LEU A 244 -1.19 -42.36 25.75
CA LEU A 244 -0.43 -43.19 26.69
C LEU A 244 -0.97 -43.11 28.13
N LYS A 245 -1.57 -41.98 28.51
CA LYS A 245 -2.24 -41.80 29.81
C LYS A 245 -3.41 -42.77 30.03
N ASP A 246 -4.04 -43.23 28.96
CA ASP A 246 -5.21 -44.14 28.97
C ASP A 246 -4.79 -45.62 28.80
N VAL A 247 -3.48 -45.90 28.65
CA VAL A 247 -2.91 -47.26 28.60
C VAL A 247 -2.84 -47.83 30.02
N LYS A 248 -3.50 -48.97 30.24
CA LYS A 248 -3.54 -49.63 31.56
C LYS A 248 -2.18 -50.24 31.92
N GLU A 249 -1.70 -51.13 31.04
CA GLU A 249 -0.42 -51.83 31.15
C GLU A 249 0.57 -51.29 30.13
N GLN A 250 1.63 -50.62 30.60
CA GLN A 250 2.64 -49.98 29.75
C GLN A 250 3.80 -50.95 29.53
N THR A 251 4.03 -51.36 28.28
CA THR A 251 5.27 -52.05 27.87
C THR A 251 6.28 -51.02 27.37
N GLU A 252 7.57 -51.37 27.38
CA GLU A 252 8.62 -50.47 26.88
C GLU A 252 8.33 -50.06 25.42
N GLU A 253 7.85 -50.99 24.59
CA GLU A 253 7.56 -50.72 23.18
C GLU A 253 6.38 -49.73 23.00
N ILE A 254 5.30 -49.88 23.78
CA ILE A 254 4.18 -48.89 23.77
C ILE A 254 4.70 -47.50 24.16
N CYS A 255 5.52 -47.41 25.22
CA CYS A 255 6.07 -46.14 25.67
C CYS A 255 7.01 -45.52 24.63
N VAL A 256 7.88 -46.33 24.01
CA VAL A 256 8.80 -45.87 22.95
C VAL A 256 8.02 -45.31 21.75
N GLU A 257 7.01 -46.03 21.26
CA GLU A 257 6.22 -45.56 20.12
C GLU A 257 5.43 -44.29 20.45
N ALA A 258 4.91 -44.17 21.68
CA ALA A 258 4.24 -42.96 22.15
C ALA A 258 5.17 -41.74 22.17
N VAL A 259 6.37 -41.87 22.73
CA VAL A 259 7.31 -40.74 22.85
C VAL A 259 7.98 -40.40 21.52
N LYS A 260 8.13 -41.36 20.60
CA LYS A 260 8.54 -41.07 19.22
C LYS A 260 7.52 -40.19 18.51
N ASN A 261 6.24 -40.56 18.58
CA ASN A 261 5.15 -39.76 18.03
C ASN A 261 5.10 -38.35 18.66
N TYR A 262 5.17 -38.28 20.00
CA TYR A 262 5.13 -37.01 20.72
C TYR A 262 5.97 -37.06 22.00
N GLY A 263 7.16 -36.43 21.98
CA GLY A 263 8.13 -36.52 23.10
C GLY A 263 7.59 -36.14 24.49
N TRP A 264 6.59 -35.24 24.60
CA TRP A 264 5.96 -34.92 25.89
C TRP A 264 5.12 -36.04 26.48
N ALA A 265 4.77 -37.09 25.72
CA ALA A 265 4.12 -38.28 26.26
C ALA A 265 4.94 -38.94 27.38
N LEU A 266 6.24 -38.64 27.49
CA LEU A 266 7.11 -39.05 28.60
C LEU A 266 6.51 -38.73 29.97
N MET A 267 5.72 -37.65 30.10
CA MET A 267 5.06 -37.27 31.35
C MET A 267 4.09 -38.34 31.88
N TYR A 268 3.59 -39.22 31.01
CA TYR A 268 2.68 -40.33 31.36
C TYR A 268 3.37 -41.68 31.49
N VAL A 269 4.68 -41.77 31.25
CA VAL A 269 5.44 -43.01 31.41
C VAL A 269 5.65 -43.28 32.90
N LYS A 270 5.12 -44.43 33.37
CA LYS A 270 5.24 -44.86 34.77
C LYS A 270 6.70 -45.21 35.10
N ASP A 271 7.25 -46.16 34.34
CA ASP A 271 8.60 -46.69 34.50
C ASP A 271 9.50 -46.22 33.34
N GLN A 272 10.39 -45.28 33.63
CA GLN A 272 11.25 -44.66 32.64
C GLN A 272 12.55 -45.46 32.47
N THR A 273 12.77 -46.06 31.30
CA THR A 273 14.06 -46.63 30.91
C THR A 273 14.91 -45.57 30.17
N PRO A 274 16.25 -45.70 30.16
CA PRO A 274 17.10 -44.80 29.39
C PRO A 274 16.70 -44.73 27.91
N ARG A 275 16.29 -45.85 27.31
CA ARG A 275 15.82 -45.91 25.91
C ARG A 275 14.59 -45.04 25.69
N ILE A 276 13.56 -45.14 26.55
CA ILE A 276 12.35 -44.30 26.45
C ILE A 276 12.73 -42.82 26.60
N CYS A 277 13.56 -42.48 27.59
CA CYS A 277 13.97 -41.09 27.82
C CYS A 277 14.74 -40.51 26.64
N ILE A 278 15.69 -41.26 26.06
CA ILE A 278 16.47 -40.84 24.89
C ILE A 278 15.54 -40.60 23.69
N GLU A 279 14.64 -41.53 23.39
CA GLU A 279 13.69 -41.36 22.27
C GLU A 279 12.77 -40.16 22.48
N ALA A 280 12.32 -39.92 23.71
CA ALA A 280 11.51 -38.76 24.05
C ALA A 280 12.23 -37.43 23.81
N VAL A 281 13.50 -37.32 24.26
CA VAL A 281 14.27 -36.07 24.10
C VAL A 281 14.76 -35.86 22.66
N ARG A 282 14.96 -36.94 21.89
CA ARG A 282 15.19 -36.87 20.43
C ARG A 282 13.98 -36.33 19.68
N SER A 283 12.79 -36.78 20.04
CA SER A 283 11.54 -36.25 19.50
C SER A 283 11.33 -34.78 19.91
N ARG A 284 11.60 -34.45 21.18
CA ARG A 284 11.49 -33.09 21.71
C ARG A 284 12.43 -32.86 22.89
N GLY A 285 13.47 -32.04 22.72
CA GLY A 285 14.53 -31.84 23.73
C GLY A 285 14.02 -31.34 25.08
N LEU A 286 12.99 -30.48 25.08
CA LEU A 286 12.35 -29.99 26.30
C LEU A 286 11.55 -31.05 27.07
N ALA A 287 11.38 -32.26 26.53
CA ALA A 287 10.85 -33.40 27.29
C ALA A 287 11.78 -33.79 28.47
N LEU A 288 13.04 -33.32 28.47
CA LEU A 288 13.98 -33.49 29.57
C LEU A 288 13.40 -33.08 30.93
N GLN A 289 12.49 -32.09 30.96
CA GLN A 289 11.80 -31.66 32.18
C GLN A 289 11.02 -32.79 32.88
N TYR A 290 10.58 -33.81 32.13
CA TYR A 290 9.83 -34.95 32.65
C TYR A 290 10.71 -36.17 32.94
N VAL A 291 12.02 -36.10 32.68
CA VAL A 291 12.98 -37.18 32.98
C VAL A 291 13.25 -37.21 34.49
N LYS A 292 12.90 -38.33 35.14
CA LYS A 292 13.08 -38.52 36.58
C LYS A 292 14.56 -38.65 36.94
N ILE A 293 15.25 -39.56 36.25
CA ILE A 293 16.67 -39.87 36.43
C ILE A 293 17.44 -39.41 35.19
N GLN A 294 18.24 -38.37 35.35
CA GLN A 294 19.03 -37.79 34.27
C GLN A 294 20.43 -38.42 34.24
N THR A 295 20.78 -39.05 33.11
CA THR A 295 22.15 -39.43 32.78
C THR A 295 22.77 -38.35 31.89
N GLU A 296 24.10 -38.27 31.85
CA GLU A 296 24.80 -37.33 30.96
C GLU A 296 24.40 -37.54 29.49
N GLU A 297 24.20 -38.79 29.06
CA GLU A 297 23.75 -39.12 27.71
C GLU A 297 22.37 -38.54 27.38
N ILE A 298 21.38 -38.72 28.27
CA ILE A 298 20.02 -38.18 28.07
C ILE A 298 20.05 -36.65 28.02
N CYS A 299 20.77 -36.01 28.95
CA CYS A 299 20.89 -34.56 28.99
C CYS A 299 21.59 -34.02 27.73
N LEU A 300 22.67 -34.66 27.31
CA LEU A 300 23.40 -34.26 26.11
C LEU A 300 22.54 -34.41 24.86
N GLU A 301 21.79 -35.50 24.72
CA GLU A 301 20.90 -35.70 23.57
C GLU A 301 19.77 -34.66 23.55
N ALA A 302 19.20 -34.33 24.71
CA ALA A 302 18.20 -33.28 24.84
C ALA A 302 18.73 -31.90 24.41
N VAL A 303 19.94 -31.55 24.87
CA VAL A 303 20.59 -30.28 24.54
C VAL A 303 21.01 -30.24 23.07
N LYS A 304 21.49 -31.35 22.51
CA LYS A 304 21.75 -31.48 21.06
C LYS A 304 20.51 -31.21 20.22
N GLN A 305 19.34 -31.64 20.67
CA GLN A 305 18.08 -31.39 19.97
C GLN A 305 17.61 -29.94 20.13
N ASN A 306 17.77 -29.37 21.33
CA ASN A 306 17.42 -27.98 21.62
C ASN A 306 18.26 -27.43 22.78
N GLY A 307 19.14 -26.46 22.48
CA GLY A 307 20.01 -25.82 23.47
C GLY A 307 19.32 -25.28 24.74
N LEU A 308 18.03 -24.89 24.67
CA LEU A 308 17.24 -24.44 25.83
C LEU A 308 16.97 -25.56 26.84
N ALA A 309 17.11 -26.84 26.45
CA ALA A 309 16.96 -27.96 27.37
C ALA A 309 17.96 -27.89 28.54
N LEU A 310 19.04 -27.09 28.41
CA LEU A 310 19.99 -26.81 29.50
C LEU A 310 19.29 -26.30 30.77
N GLU A 311 18.18 -25.56 30.64
CA GLU A 311 17.37 -25.07 31.77
C GLU A 311 16.87 -26.21 32.68
N TYR A 312 16.63 -27.40 32.11
CA TYR A 312 16.10 -28.56 32.82
C TYR A 312 17.19 -29.56 33.25
N VAL A 313 18.47 -29.27 32.98
CA VAL A 313 19.60 -30.14 33.37
C VAL A 313 19.91 -29.93 34.86
N LYS A 314 19.70 -30.97 35.67
CA LYS A 314 19.92 -30.91 37.13
C LYS A 314 21.41 -30.88 37.51
N LYS A 315 22.26 -31.51 36.71
CA LYS A 315 23.71 -31.56 36.92
C LYS A 315 24.41 -31.23 35.62
N GLN A 316 24.83 -29.98 35.49
CA GLN A 316 25.52 -29.50 34.31
C GLN A 316 26.96 -30.04 34.27
N THR A 317 27.35 -30.62 33.14
CA THR A 317 28.75 -30.95 32.81
C THR A 317 29.24 -29.97 31.75
N GLU A 318 30.56 -29.76 31.69
CA GLU A 318 31.17 -28.86 30.71
C GLU A 318 30.75 -29.22 29.27
N LYS A 319 30.70 -30.52 28.95
CA LYS A 319 30.26 -31.02 27.65
C LYS A 319 28.81 -30.61 27.31
N ILE A 320 27.90 -30.71 28.27
CA ILE A 320 26.49 -30.32 28.08
C ILE A 320 26.38 -28.79 27.89
N CYS A 321 27.09 -28.02 28.72
CA CYS A 321 27.10 -26.56 28.62
C CYS A 321 27.68 -26.10 27.27
N LEU A 322 28.81 -26.66 26.85
CA LEU A 322 29.45 -26.37 25.55
C LEU A 322 28.50 -26.64 24.39
N GLU A 323 27.82 -27.79 24.39
CA GLU A 323 26.85 -28.12 23.33
C GLU A 323 25.69 -27.11 23.27
N SER A 324 25.20 -26.67 24.43
CA SER A 324 24.12 -25.67 24.52
C SER A 324 24.54 -24.31 23.97
N VAL A 325 25.70 -23.79 24.40
CA VAL A 325 26.18 -22.47 23.97
C VAL A 325 26.65 -22.45 22.52
N LYS A 326 27.14 -23.59 21.98
CA LYS A 326 27.47 -23.72 20.55
C LYS A 326 26.27 -23.58 19.63
N GLN A 327 25.09 -24.01 20.08
CA GLN A 327 23.84 -23.82 19.32
C GLN A 327 23.25 -22.43 19.53
N LYS A 328 23.41 -21.87 20.73
CA LYS A 328 22.86 -20.57 21.10
C LYS A 328 23.67 -19.97 22.25
N GLY A 329 24.58 -19.06 21.94
CA GLY A 329 25.54 -18.44 22.86
C GLY A 329 24.87 -17.75 24.05
N LEU A 330 23.67 -17.18 23.86
CA LEU A 330 22.87 -16.60 24.94
C LEU A 330 22.43 -17.61 26.02
N MET A 331 22.59 -18.92 25.79
CA MET A 331 22.40 -19.95 26.83
C MET A 331 23.45 -19.91 27.91
N LEU A 332 24.52 -19.14 27.73
CA LEU A 332 25.48 -18.85 28.79
C LEU A 332 24.83 -18.31 30.07
N ARG A 333 23.70 -17.60 29.95
CA ARG A 333 22.91 -17.11 31.11
C ARG A 333 22.39 -18.23 32.02
N LEU A 334 22.24 -19.45 31.50
CA LEU A 334 21.78 -20.63 32.22
C LEU A 334 22.94 -21.50 32.74
N VAL A 335 24.18 -21.19 32.37
CA VAL A 335 25.37 -21.94 32.78
C VAL A 335 25.72 -21.60 34.23
N GLU A 336 25.69 -22.59 35.12
CA GLU A 336 25.99 -22.39 36.54
C GLU A 336 27.48 -22.14 36.79
N LYS A 337 28.33 -22.96 36.16
CA LYS A 337 29.79 -22.91 36.26
C LYS A 337 30.40 -22.54 34.92
N GLN A 338 30.83 -21.28 34.81
CA GLN A 338 31.47 -20.74 33.62
C GLN A 338 32.95 -21.13 33.59
N THR A 339 33.37 -21.84 32.54
CA THR A 339 34.80 -22.03 32.20
C THR A 339 35.18 -21.09 31.07
N PRO A 340 36.47 -20.72 30.93
CA PRO A 340 36.93 -19.88 29.83
C PRO A 340 36.54 -20.43 28.45
N GLU A 341 36.55 -21.76 28.27
CA GLU A 341 36.14 -22.41 27.03
C GLU A 341 34.64 -22.21 26.74
N ILE A 342 33.76 -22.41 27.71
CA ILE A 342 32.31 -22.20 27.55
C ILE A 342 32.00 -20.74 27.22
N CYS A 343 32.62 -19.80 27.95
CA CYS A 343 32.41 -18.37 27.75
C CYS A 343 32.92 -17.92 26.37
N LEU A 344 34.10 -18.39 25.96
CA LEU A 344 34.68 -18.06 24.66
C LEU A 344 33.80 -18.58 23.52
N GLU A 345 33.32 -19.82 23.62
CA GLU A 345 32.47 -20.42 22.60
C GLU A 345 31.10 -19.73 22.51
N ALA A 346 30.53 -19.33 23.65
CA ALA A 346 29.29 -18.55 23.68
C ALA A 346 29.44 -17.19 22.98
N VAL A 347 30.55 -16.48 23.22
CA VAL A 347 30.81 -15.17 22.60
C VAL A 347 31.15 -15.29 21.12
N LYS A 348 31.82 -16.38 20.70
CA LYS A 348 32.05 -16.67 19.28
C LYS A 348 30.76 -16.91 18.51
N GLU A 349 29.77 -17.56 19.13
CA GLU A 349 28.45 -17.75 18.52
C GLU A 349 27.64 -16.45 18.51
N ASN A 350 27.66 -15.70 19.63
CA ASN A 350 26.92 -14.45 19.76
C ASN A 350 27.60 -13.50 20.76
N GLY A 351 28.13 -12.38 20.26
CA GLY A 351 28.86 -11.38 21.04
C GLY A 351 28.08 -10.81 22.23
N LEU A 352 26.74 -10.78 22.18
CA LEU A 352 25.90 -10.35 23.31
C LEU A 352 26.01 -11.27 24.52
N ALA A 353 26.54 -12.49 24.36
CA ALA A 353 26.83 -13.38 25.48
C ALA A 353 27.82 -12.76 26.48
N LEU A 354 28.64 -11.79 26.05
CA LEU A 354 29.59 -11.05 26.91
C LEU A 354 28.93 -10.48 28.17
N ILE A 355 27.67 -10.05 28.07
CA ILE A 355 26.88 -9.46 29.16
C ILE A 355 26.72 -10.46 30.33
N TYR A 356 26.66 -11.75 30.03
CA TYR A 356 26.46 -12.81 31.03
C TYR A 356 27.78 -13.36 31.61
N ILE A 357 28.94 -12.90 31.13
CA ILE A 357 30.25 -13.39 31.58
C ILE A 357 30.63 -12.73 32.91
N LYS A 358 30.95 -13.57 33.91
CA LYS A 358 31.44 -13.11 35.20
C LYS A 358 32.88 -12.59 35.10
N GLU A 359 33.77 -13.40 34.55
CA GLU A 359 35.20 -13.07 34.36
C GLU A 359 35.51 -12.93 32.87
N GLN A 360 35.63 -11.69 32.40
CA GLN A 360 35.88 -11.38 30.99
C GLN A 360 37.38 -11.41 30.71
N THR A 361 37.79 -12.11 29.64
CA THR A 361 39.16 -12.05 29.13
C THR A 361 39.26 -11.06 27.97
N GLU A 362 40.45 -10.53 27.71
CA GLU A 362 40.68 -9.62 26.57
C GLU A 362 40.25 -10.27 25.24
N GLU A 363 40.49 -11.57 25.06
CA GLU A 363 40.07 -12.31 23.86
C GLU A 363 38.54 -12.31 23.69
N MET A 364 37.78 -12.56 24.76
CA MET A 364 36.31 -12.53 24.71
C MET A 364 35.79 -11.13 24.37
N CYS A 365 36.34 -10.10 25.02
CA CYS A 365 35.97 -8.72 24.74
C CYS A 365 36.27 -8.34 23.29
N LEU A 366 37.45 -8.70 22.76
CA LEU A 366 37.83 -8.44 21.37
C LEU A 366 36.90 -9.11 20.38
N ILE A 367 36.51 -10.37 20.60
CA ILE A 367 35.56 -11.07 19.72
C ILE A 367 34.22 -10.36 19.73
N ALA A 368 33.69 -10.01 20.91
CA ALA A 368 32.41 -9.33 21.05
C ALA A 368 32.38 -7.96 20.36
N VAL A 369 33.39 -7.09 20.62
CA VAL A 369 33.40 -5.74 20.03
C VAL A 369 33.66 -5.75 18.52
N ARG A 370 34.36 -6.76 17.99
CA ARG A 370 34.52 -6.95 16.53
C ARG A 370 33.22 -7.32 15.84
N GLU A 371 32.37 -8.09 16.51
CA GLU A 371 31.02 -8.36 16.02
C GLU A 371 30.16 -7.10 16.12
N LYS A 372 30.13 -6.46 17.30
CA LYS A 372 29.32 -5.27 17.58
C LYS A 372 30.07 -4.28 18.48
N GLY A 373 30.58 -3.19 17.90
CA GLY A 373 31.42 -2.21 18.61
C GLY A 373 30.80 -1.59 19.87
N LEU A 374 29.48 -1.39 19.88
CA LEU A 374 28.77 -0.83 21.04
C LEU A 374 28.78 -1.74 22.28
N LEU A 375 29.16 -3.01 22.15
CA LEU A 375 29.37 -3.90 23.32
C LEU A 375 30.55 -3.48 24.20
N LEU A 376 31.32 -2.46 23.79
CA LEU A 376 32.30 -1.80 24.66
C LEU A 376 31.68 -1.30 25.97
N GLU A 377 30.39 -0.94 25.97
CA GLU A 377 29.65 -0.56 27.18
C GLU A 377 29.66 -1.69 28.23
N ASP A 378 29.58 -2.95 27.79
CA ASP A 378 29.53 -4.13 28.65
C ASP A 378 30.92 -4.70 29.00
N VAL A 379 31.99 -4.08 28.50
CA VAL A 379 33.38 -4.45 28.82
C VAL A 379 33.77 -3.88 30.18
N LYS A 380 34.08 -4.76 31.13
CA LYS A 380 34.46 -4.37 32.50
C LYS A 380 35.83 -3.69 32.53
N GLU A 381 36.84 -4.36 32.00
CA GLU A 381 38.22 -3.89 31.90
C GLU A 381 38.55 -3.52 30.45
N GLN A 382 38.66 -2.23 30.17
CA GLN A 382 38.92 -1.71 28.84
C GLN A 382 40.42 -1.53 28.61
N THR A 383 40.99 -2.29 27.68
CA THR A 383 42.34 -2.04 27.16
C THR A 383 42.26 -1.12 25.94
N GLU A 384 43.32 -0.36 25.65
CA GLU A 384 43.39 0.50 24.46
C GLU A 384 43.10 -0.30 23.17
N LYS A 385 43.58 -1.54 23.11
CA LYS A 385 43.31 -2.46 22.00
C LYS A 385 41.82 -2.79 21.84
N ILE A 386 41.10 -3.07 22.93
CA ILE A 386 39.65 -3.33 22.88
C ILE A 386 38.92 -2.06 22.43
N CYS A 387 39.26 -0.90 22.99
CA CYS A 387 38.65 0.37 22.64
C CYS A 387 38.86 0.72 21.16
N LEU A 388 40.09 0.58 20.65
CA LEU A 388 40.40 0.81 19.24
C LEU A 388 39.59 -0.11 18.32
N GLU A 389 39.53 -1.40 18.63
CA GLU A 389 38.76 -2.36 17.81
C GLU A 389 37.26 -2.07 17.86
N ALA A 390 36.73 -1.67 19.01
CA ALA A 390 35.34 -1.25 19.16
C ALA A 390 35.01 -0.01 18.33
N VAL A 391 35.85 1.03 18.42
CA VAL A 391 35.69 2.29 17.68
C VAL A 391 35.88 2.09 16.17
N ARG A 392 36.84 1.25 15.75
CA ARG A 392 36.97 0.83 14.33
C ARG A 392 35.72 0.15 13.81
N LYS A 393 35.04 -0.62 14.66
CA LYS A 393 33.83 -1.33 14.28
C LYS A 393 32.60 -0.41 14.28
N ASN A 394 32.52 0.50 15.22
CA ASN A 394 31.45 1.49 15.35
C ASN A 394 32.00 2.71 16.09
N GLU A 395 32.12 3.82 15.38
CA GLU A 395 32.69 5.07 15.86
C GLU A 395 31.96 5.65 17.08
N MET A 396 30.65 5.40 17.20
CA MET A 396 29.84 5.82 18.36
C MET A 396 30.26 5.10 19.65
N ALA A 397 31.05 4.03 19.56
CA ALA A 397 31.62 3.37 20.74
C ALA A 397 32.54 4.31 21.53
N LEU A 398 33.04 5.41 20.94
CA LEU A 398 33.84 6.43 21.63
C LEU A 398 33.17 6.92 22.92
N LYS A 399 31.83 7.02 22.92
CA LYS A 399 31.04 7.45 24.08
C LYS A 399 31.18 6.53 25.31
N TYR A 400 31.51 5.26 25.08
CA TYR A 400 31.70 4.25 26.12
C TYR A 400 33.15 4.04 26.52
N VAL A 401 34.10 4.72 25.86
CA VAL A 401 35.52 4.66 26.20
C VAL A 401 35.75 5.41 27.52
N LYS A 402 36.21 4.69 28.55
CA LYS A 402 36.50 5.27 29.87
C LYS A 402 37.68 6.23 29.79
N GLU A 403 38.81 5.73 29.29
CA GLU A 403 40.06 6.46 29.09
C GLU A 403 40.31 6.70 27.60
N GLN A 404 40.12 7.95 27.15
CA GLN A 404 40.26 8.36 25.75
C GLN A 404 41.72 8.69 25.44
N THR A 405 42.40 7.85 24.67
CA THR A 405 43.75 8.15 24.15
C THR A 405 43.66 8.92 22.83
N GLU A 406 44.74 9.64 22.46
CA GLU A 406 44.77 10.38 21.20
C GLU A 406 44.49 9.46 20.00
N GLU A 407 45.03 8.23 20.01
CA GLU A 407 44.83 7.26 18.93
C GLU A 407 43.36 6.84 18.79
N ILE A 408 42.67 6.57 19.92
CA ILE A 408 41.24 6.20 19.92
C ILE A 408 40.38 7.36 19.39
N CYS A 409 40.64 8.59 19.86
CA CYS A 409 39.91 9.77 19.42
C CYS A 409 40.11 10.04 17.92
N ILE A 410 41.36 9.96 17.43
CA ILE A 410 41.67 10.11 16.00
C ILE A 410 40.91 9.07 15.17
N GLU A 411 40.91 7.80 15.59
CA GLU A 411 40.21 6.74 14.87
C GLU A 411 38.69 6.98 14.79
N ALA A 412 38.08 7.52 15.85
CA ALA A 412 36.67 7.87 15.87
C ALA A 412 36.35 9.05 14.93
N VAL A 413 37.09 10.16 15.05
CA VAL A 413 36.80 11.38 14.28
C VAL A 413 37.13 11.23 12.79
N LYS A 414 38.05 10.33 12.43
CA LYS A 414 38.29 9.94 11.02
C LYS A 414 37.10 9.27 10.36
N GLN A 415 36.26 8.59 11.14
CA GLN A 415 35.03 7.98 10.64
C GLN A 415 33.87 8.99 10.66
N ASN A 416 33.76 9.77 11.73
CA ASN A 416 32.76 10.83 11.88
C ASN A 416 33.34 12.02 12.64
N GLY A 417 33.67 13.11 11.93
CA GLY A 417 34.30 14.29 12.51
C GLY A 417 33.46 14.98 13.58
N LEU A 418 32.13 14.83 13.56
CA LEU A 418 31.25 15.46 14.54
C LEU A 418 31.40 14.86 15.95
N LEU A 419 31.99 13.66 16.06
CA LEU A 419 32.34 13.05 17.35
C LEU A 419 33.40 13.83 18.12
N LEU A 420 33.99 14.89 17.54
CA LEU A 420 34.85 15.82 18.26
C LEU A 420 34.14 16.42 19.50
N GLU A 421 32.81 16.54 19.47
CA GLU A 421 31.99 16.95 20.62
C GLU A 421 32.14 15.99 21.82
N ASP A 422 32.27 14.67 21.56
CA ASP A 422 32.40 13.63 22.58
C ASP A 422 33.87 13.42 23.05
N VAL A 423 34.83 14.15 22.47
CA VAL A 423 36.25 14.10 22.86
C VAL A 423 36.48 14.98 24.10
N LYS A 424 36.93 14.34 25.19
CA LYS A 424 37.21 15.02 26.47
C LYS A 424 38.40 15.98 26.34
N ASP A 425 39.54 15.45 25.89
CA ASP A 425 40.80 16.16 25.73
C ASP A 425 41.15 16.32 24.25
N GLN A 426 40.96 17.52 23.72
CA GLN A 426 41.16 17.84 22.31
C GLN A 426 42.61 18.27 22.07
N THR A 427 43.38 17.47 21.32
CA THR A 427 44.68 17.88 20.78
C THR A 427 44.52 18.52 19.40
N GLU A 428 45.46 19.36 18.99
CA GLU A 428 45.44 19.97 17.64
C GLU A 428 45.31 18.91 16.54
N LYS A 429 45.97 17.76 16.72
CA LYS A 429 45.93 16.65 15.76
C LYS A 429 44.55 15.99 15.69
N ILE A 430 43.85 15.79 16.82
CA ILE A 430 42.47 15.27 16.82
C ILE A 430 41.55 16.27 16.12
N CYS A 431 41.62 17.55 16.48
CA CYS A 431 40.80 18.60 15.89
C CYS A 431 41.03 18.72 14.37
N LEU A 432 42.28 18.67 13.94
CA LEU A 432 42.62 18.75 12.52
C LEU A 432 42.08 17.54 11.75
N GLU A 433 42.21 16.32 12.27
CA GLU A 433 41.64 15.13 11.61
C GLU A 433 40.10 15.15 11.59
N ALA A 434 39.46 15.66 12.64
CA ALA A 434 38.01 15.85 12.67
C ALA A 434 37.54 16.86 11.61
N VAL A 435 38.19 18.02 11.53
CA VAL A 435 37.88 19.08 10.55
C VAL A 435 38.18 18.64 9.12
N LYS A 436 39.27 17.90 8.89
CA LYS A 436 39.56 17.27 7.58
C LYS A 436 38.44 16.35 7.12
N GLN A 437 37.84 15.60 8.05
CA GLN A 437 36.73 14.69 7.73
C GLN A 437 35.43 15.47 7.50
N ASN A 438 35.12 16.44 8.36
CA ASN A 438 33.95 17.30 8.24
C ASN A 438 34.25 18.71 8.79
N CYS A 439 34.32 19.70 7.89
CA CYS A 439 34.60 21.07 8.29
C CYS A 439 33.63 21.65 9.34
N LEU A 440 32.39 21.17 9.44
CA LEU A 440 31.43 21.62 10.47
C LEU A 440 31.93 21.32 11.89
N SER A 441 32.84 20.35 12.06
CA SER A 441 33.46 20.05 13.35
C SER A 441 34.22 21.22 13.97
N LEU A 442 34.56 22.26 13.18
CA LEU A 442 35.17 23.49 13.69
C LEU A 442 34.32 24.11 14.83
N GLU A 443 32.99 23.96 14.78
CA GLU A 443 32.07 24.46 15.82
C GLU A 443 32.32 23.82 17.20
N TYR A 444 32.90 22.61 17.25
CA TYR A 444 33.20 21.88 18.47
C TYR A 444 34.66 21.98 18.92
N VAL A 445 35.51 22.71 18.19
CA VAL A 445 36.92 22.90 18.53
C VAL A 445 37.03 23.91 19.69
N LYS A 446 37.53 23.45 20.84
CA LYS A 446 37.70 24.28 22.05
C LYS A 446 38.82 25.31 21.92
N GLU A 447 39.92 24.93 21.27
CA GLU A 447 41.07 25.80 21.02
C GLU A 447 41.39 25.80 19.52
N GLN A 448 41.01 26.86 18.83
CA GLN A 448 41.22 27.00 17.39
C GLN A 448 42.65 27.47 17.08
N THR A 449 43.40 26.65 16.32
CA THR A 449 44.68 27.06 15.73
C THR A 449 44.48 27.55 14.29
N GLU A 450 45.43 28.37 13.79
CA GLU A 450 45.34 28.90 12.42
C GLU A 450 45.20 27.78 11.38
N GLU A 451 45.94 26.69 11.54
CA GLU A 451 45.91 25.55 10.60
C GLU A 451 44.57 24.80 10.62
N ILE A 452 43.94 24.64 11.80
CA ILE A 452 42.58 24.04 11.90
C ILE A 452 41.55 24.94 11.18
N CYS A 453 41.61 26.25 11.41
CA CYS A 453 40.70 27.21 10.77
C CYS A 453 40.89 27.24 9.24
N ILE A 454 42.15 27.26 8.77
CA ILE A 454 42.48 27.20 7.35
C ILE A 454 41.91 25.93 6.71
N GLU A 455 42.07 24.77 7.35
CA GLU A 455 41.54 23.51 6.83
C GLU A 455 40.00 23.54 6.70
N ALA A 456 39.30 24.11 7.68
CA ALA A 456 37.85 24.24 7.62
C ALA A 456 37.38 25.15 6.47
N VAL A 457 37.99 26.33 6.32
CA VAL A 457 37.59 27.31 5.29
C VAL A 457 37.98 26.86 3.88
N LYS A 458 39.05 26.07 3.73
CA LYS A 458 39.42 25.43 2.45
C LYS A 458 38.36 24.47 1.93
N GLN A 459 37.68 23.76 2.82
CA GLN A 459 36.57 22.90 2.43
C GLN A 459 35.31 23.73 2.15
N LYS A 460 35.05 24.75 2.98
CA LYS A 460 33.87 25.62 2.85
C LYS A 460 34.16 27.00 3.41
N GLY A 461 34.32 28.01 2.55
CA GLY A 461 34.70 29.37 2.92
C GLY A 461 33.76 30.04 3.92
N LEU A 462 32.47 29.67 3.90
CA LEU A 462 31.48 30.13 4.87
C LEU A 462 31.77 29.70 6.32
N MET A 463 32.69 28.75 6.55
CA MET A 463 33.16 28.39 7.89
C MET A 463 33.89 29.53 8.59
N LEU A 464 34.31 30.57 7.85
CA LEU A 464 34.89 31.79 8.43
C LEU A 464 34.00 32.40 9.53
N ARG A 465 32.67 32.22 9.44
CA ARG A 465 31.71 32.68 10.46
C ARG A 465 31.88 32.05 11.84
N PHE A 466 32.57 30.91 11.93
CA PHE A 466 32.82 30.16 13.17
C PHE A 466 34.26 30.31 13.66
N VAL A 467 35.10 31.06 12.95
CA VAL A 467 36.49 31.33 13.33
C VAL A 467 36.49 32.41 14.42
N GLU A 468 37.01 32.09 15.60
CA GLU A 468 37.03 32.99 16.76
C GLU A 468 38.09 34.09 16.64
N LYS A 469 39.24 33.79 16.03
CA LYS A 469 40.34 34.74 15.82
C LYS A 469 40.75 34.70 14.36
N GLN A 470 40.40 35.75 13.63
CA GLN A 470 40.67 35.81 12.19
C GLN A 470 42.09 36.35 11.91
N THR A 471 42.80 35.71 10.99
CA THR A 471 44.06 36.22 10.42
C THR A 471 43.87 36.54 8.94
N PRO A 472 44.67 37.44 8.34
CA PRO A 472 44.59 37.71 6.91
C PRO A 472 44.70 36.44 6.06
N ARG A 473 45.52 35.48 6.49
CA ARG A 473 45.71 34.19 5.82
C ARG A 473 44.44 33.32 5.86
N ILE A 474 43.75 33.22 7.00
CA ILE A 474 42.47 32.49 7.09
C ILE A 474 41.41 33.15 6.19
N CYS A 475 41.28 34.49 6.28
CA CYS A 475 40.30 35.24 5.50
C CYS A 475 40.55 35.11 4.00
N LEU A 476 41.80 35.23 3.56
CA LEU A 476 42.20 35.07 2.16
C LEU A 476 41.82 33.67 1.64
N GLU A 477 42.11 32.63 2.41
CA GLU A 477 41.80 31.26 1.99
C GLU A 477 40.28 30.98 1.95
N ALA A 478 39.52 31.59 2.87
CA ALA A 478 38.06 31.52 2.87
C ALA A 478 37.45 32.18 1.62
N VAL A 479 37.91 33.37 1.24
CA VAL A 479 37.39 34.08 0.06
C VAL A 479 37.84 33.48 -1.27
N LYS A 480 39.03 32.86 -1.30
CA LYS A 480 39.49 32.04 -2.44
C LYS A 480 38.55 30.85 -2.69
N GLN A 481 38.10 30.20 -1.61
CA GLN A 481 37.15 29.09 -1.72
C GLN A 481 35.76 29.59 -2.14
N TYR A 482 35.29 30.70 -1.54
CA TYR A 482 34.01 31.30 -1.85
C TYR A 482 33.99 32.80 -1.54
N GLY A 483 33.95 33.65 -2.58
CA GLY A 483 34.09 35.11 -2.43
C GLY A 483 33.10 35.78 -1.48
N LEU A 484 31.86 35.28 -1.35
CA LEU A 484 30.90 35.81 -0.38
C LEU A 484 31.25 35.53 1.09
N ALA A 485 32.27 34.71 1.38
CA ALA A 485 32.83 34.59 2.72
C ALA A 485 33.32 35.95 3.25
N LEU A 486 33.62 36.91 2.37
CA LEU A 486 33.97 38.29 2.72
C LEU A 486 32.96 38.94 3.69
N LYS A 487 31.68 38.57 3.60
CA LYS A 487 30.62 39.01 4.52
C LYS A 487 30.93 38.73 6.00
N TYR A 488 31.70 37.68 6.28
CA TYR A 488 32.01 37.20 7.63
C TYR A 488 33.40 37.63 8.11
N VAL A 489 34.14 38.42 7.33
CA VAL A 489 35.41 38.99 7.77
C VAL A 489 35.17 39.98 8.92
N ASN A 490 35.85 39.76 10.05
CA ASN A 490 35.84 40.69 11.18
C ASN A 490 36.96 41.72 10.99
N TRP A 491 36.63 42.84 10.35
CA TRP A 491 37.58 43.90 10.04
C TRP A 491 38.24 44.51 11.28
N SER A 492 37.51 44.59 12.40
CA SER A 492 38.04 45.16 13.66
C SER A 492 39.18 44.33 14.27
N GLU A 493 39.21 43.02 14.03
CA GLU A 493 40.31 42.15 14.47
C GLU A 493 41.58 42.30 13.61
N LEU A 494 41.41 42.78 12.37
CA LEU A 494 42.50 42.94 11.40
C LEU A 494 43.14 44.35 11.45
N GLU A 495 42.46 45.34 12.03
CA GLU A 495 42.88 46.76 12.10
C GLU A 495 44.17 47.00 12.90
N GLY A 496 44.63 46.05 13.72
CA GLY A 496 45.89 46.13 14.47
C GLY A 496 47.15 45.76 13.66
N ILE A 497 46.99 45.18 12.47
CA ILE A 497 48.08 44.70 11.61
C ILE A 497 48.12 45.61 10.37
N SER A 498 48.93 46.66 10.40
CA SER A 498 49.02 47.62 9.28
C SER A 498 49.69 46.98 8.05
N LEU A 499 48.89 46.29 7.23
CA LEU A 499 49.21 45.93 5.86
C LEU A 499 47.94 46.13 5.02
N LYS A 500 47.64 47.39 4.69
CA LYS A 500 46.52 47.77 3.80
C LYS A 500 46.49 46.91 2.53
N GLU A 501 47.67 46.60 2.00
CA GLU A 501 47.87 45.72 0.85
C GLU A 501 47.27 44.31 1.02
N GLN A 502 47.32 43.72 2.23
CA GLN A 502 46.74 42.39 2.49
C GLN A 502 45.22 42.42 2.57
N LEU A 503 44.64 43.52 3.08
CA LEU A 503 43.19 43.69 3.12
C LEU A 503 42.61 43.91 1.72
N ASP A 504 43.32 44.71 0.92
CA ASP A 504 42.99 44.91 -0.50
C ASP A 504 43.13 43.60 -1.28
N GLU A 505 44.13 42.77 -0.98
CA GLU A 505 44.29 41.44 -1.58
C GLU A 505 43.10 40.52 -1.27
N ILE A 506 42.62 40.48 -0.01
CA ILE A 506 41.44 39.69 0.38
C ILE A 506 40.20 40.18 -0.39
N CYS A 507 39.96 41.48 -0.44
CA CYS A 507 38.82 42.06 -1.16
C CYS A 507 38.90 41.77 -2.67
N LEU A 508 40.08 41.95 -3.26
CA LEU A 508 40.33 41.73 -4.68
C LEU A 508 40.13 40.26 -5.05
N GLU A 509 40.65 39.34 -4.25
CA GLU A 509 40.48 37.91 -4.47
C GLU A 509 39.03 37.47 -4.27
N ALA A 510 38.31 38.06 -3.32
CA ALA A 510 36.89 37.81 -3.12
C ALA A 510 36.05 38.20 -4.34
N VAL A 511 36.27 39.39 -4.92
CA VAL A 511 35.51 39.86 -6.08
C VAL A 511 35.90 39.13 -7.38
N LYS A 512 37.16 38.70 -7.52
CA LYS A 512 37.60 37.86 -8.64
C LYS A 512 36.88 36.51 -8.68
N ASN A 513 36.66 35.91 -7.51
CA ASN A 513 35.97 34.62 -7.40
C ASN A 513 34.44 34.76 -7.38
N TYR A 514 33.93 35.91 -6.94
CA TYR A 514 32.49 36.19 -6.89
C TYR A 514 32.24 37.70 -6.88
N GLY A 515 31.94 38.32 -8.02
CA GLY A 515 31.87 39.77 -8.20
C GLY A 515 30.88 40.46 -7.26
N ASN A 516 29.77 39.79 -6.90
CA ASN A 516 28.80 40.29 -5.91
C ASN A 516 29.40 40.47 -4.49
N ALA A 517 30.58 39.91 -4.21
CA ALA A 517 31.31 40.16 -2.98
C ALA A 517 31.66 41.64 -2.79
N ILE A 518 31.70 42.44 -3.88
CA ILE A 518 31.94 43.89 -3.81
C ILE A 518 30.97 44.62 -2.87
N LYS A 519 29.76 44.07 -2.70
CA LYS A 519 28.76 44.56 -1.74
C LYS A 519 29.28 44.61 -0.30
N TYR A 520 30.22 43.74 0.05
CA TYR A 520 30.79 43.60 1.39
C TYR A 520 32.18 44.23 1.53
N VAL A 521 32.71 44.86 0.48
CA VAL A 521 33.98 45.59 0.53
C VAL A 521 33.79 46.92 1.26
N ILE A 522 34.62 47.19 2.27
CA ILE A 522 34.56 48.42 3.05
C ILE A 522 35.07 49.62 2.23
N GLU A 523 36.33 49.57 1.79
CA GLU A 523 36.94 50.60 0.95
C GLU A 523 37.08 50.06 -0.48
N GLN A 524 36.36 50.64 -1.43
CA GLN A 524 36.45 50.22 -2.83
C GLN A 524 37.60 50.94 -3.55
N THR A 525 38.53 50.18 -4.12
CA THR A 525 39.55 50.71 -5.04
C THR A 525 39.08 50.56 -6.49
N PRO A 526 39.59 51.37 -7.43
CA PRO A 526 39.34 51.16 -8.86
C PRO A 526 39.56 49.71 -9.28
N GLU A 527 40.68 49.11 -8.90
CA GLU A 527 41.02 47.73 -9.27
C GLU A 527 39.95 46.72 -8.82
N ILE A 528 39.47 46.83 -7.56
CA ILE A 528 38.40 45.98 -7.03
C ILE A 528 37.10 46.17 -7.83
N CYS A 529 36.73 47.41 -8.15
CA CYS A 529 35.54 47.69 -8.94
C CYS A 529 35.63 47.13 -10.36
N PHE A 530 36.77 47.31 -11.03
CA PHE A 530 37.00 46.77 -12.37
C PHE A 530 36.96 45.25 -12.38
N GLU A 531 37.61 44.56 -11.45
CA GLU A 531 37.58 43.10 -11.38
C GLU A 531 36.19 42.56 -11.00
N ALA A 532 35.45 43.21 -10.10
CA ALA A 532 34.09 42.82 -9.76
C ALA A 532 33.13 42.94 -10.95
N VAL A 533 33.21 44.05 -11.70
CA VAL A 533 32.39 44.32 -12.88
C VAL A 533 32.75 43.39 -14.03
N LYS A 534 34.04 43.06 -14.17
CA LYS A 534 34.52 42.08 -15.14
C LYS A 534 34.01 40.67 -14.86
N GLU A 535 33.91 40.26 -13.61
CA GLU A 535 33.32 38.96 -13.22
C GLU A 535 31.80 38.95 -13.42
N ASN A 536 31.13 40.06 -13.05
CA ASN A 536 29.69 40.21 -13.21
C ASN A 536 29.32 41.69 -13.39
N GLY A 537 28.91 42.08 -14.59
CA GLY A 537 28.63 43.46 -15.00
C GLY A 537 27.49 44.11 -14.21
N LEU A 538 26.56 43.31 -13.67
CA LEU A 538 25.49 43.83 -12.82
C LEU A 538 25.98 44.31 -11.45
N THR A 539 27.22 44.00 -11.08
CA THR A 539 27.82 44.51 -9.84
C THR A 539 28.10 46.01 -9.90
N LEU A 540 28.00 46.64 -11.08
CA LEU A 540 28.08 48.09 -11.26
C LEU A 540 27.15 48.84 -10.29
N LYS A 541 25.99 48.27 -9.94
CA LYS A 541 25.05 48.85 -8.96
C LYS A 541 25.57 48.96 -7.53
N TYR A 542 26.61 48.19 -7.20
CA TYR A 542 27.25 48.19 -5.89
C TYR A 542 28.52 49.05 -5.85
N VAL A 543 28.90 49.67 -6.98
CA VAL A 543 30.04 50.58 -7.05
C VAL A 543 29.73 51.87 -6.29
N LYS A 544 30.60 52.21 -5.34
CA LYS A 544 30.51 53.41 -4.52
C LYS A 544 31.28 54.55 -5.17
N TRP A 545 30.62 55.22 -6.11
CA TRP A 545 31.22 56.28 -6.93
C TRP A 545 31.86 57.41 -6.11
N ASP A 546 31.32 57.74 -4.93
CA ASP A 546 31.83 58.82 -4.07
C ASP A 546 33.18 58.48 -3.41
N GLU A 547 33.53 57.19 -3.31
CA GLU A 547 34.80 56.72 -2.76
C GLU A 547 35.91 56.63 -3.83
N LEU A 548 35.56 56.74 -5.11
CA LEU A 548 36.45 56.50 -6.24
C LEU A 548 36.90 57.82 -6.89
N ASN A 549 38.21 58.11 -6.87
CA ASN A 549 38.79 59.26 -7.57
C ASN A 549 39.11 58.94 -9.03
N LEU A 550 38.09 58.54 -9.81
CA LEU A 550 38.23 58.17 -11.22
C LEU A 550 38.08 59.39 -12.14
N THR A 551 38.87 59.41 -13.21
CA THR A 551 38.67 60.32 -14.33
C THR A 551 37.40 59.95 -15.11
N LYS A 552 36.89 60.88 -15.93
CA LYS A 552 35.73 60.62 -16.79
C LYS A 552 35.98 59.48 -17.79
N GLU A 553 37.23 59.30 -18.22
CA GLU A 553 37.63 58.22 -19.12
C GLU A 553 37.59 56.87 -18.41
N GLU A 554 38.11 56.78 -17.17
CA GLU A 554 38.05 55.54 -16.39
C GLU A 554 36.63 55.17 -15.96
N ILE A 555 35.76 56.15 -15.66
CA ILE A 555 34.34 55.90 -15.44
C ILE A 555 33.69 55.32 -16.69
N TYR A 556 34.01 55.88 -17.86
CA TYR A 556 33.52 55.37 -19.14
C TYR A 556 34.00 53.94 -19.41
N ASP A 557 35.27 53.64 -19.14
CA ASP A 557 35.83 52.30 -19.31
C ASP A 557 35.16 51.29 -18.39
N LEU A 558 34.83 51.66 -17.15
CA LEU A 558 34.11 50.81 -16.21
C LEU A 558 32.67 50.55 -16.68
N TYR A 559 31.96 51.58 -17.17
CA TYR A 559 30.64 51.42 -17.78
C TYR A 559 30.69 50.53 -19.02
N LEU A 560 31.67 50.76 -19.89
CA LEU A 560 31.90 49.99 -21.10
C LEU A 560 32.14 48.51 -20.77
N LEU A 561 32.96 48.24 -19.74
CA LEU A 561 33.22 46.90 -19.26
C LEU A 561 31.95 46.23 -18.73
N ALA A 562 31.18 46.93 -17.89
CA ALA A 562 29.94 46.42 -17.32
C ALA A 562 28.93 46.02 -18.40
N VAL A 563 28.72 46.93 -19.35
CA VAL A 563 27.75 46.76 -20.45
C VAL A 563 28.19 45.70 -21.45
N LYS A 564 29.52 45.56 -21.68
CA LYS A 564 30.06 44.48 -22.51
C LYS A 564 29.89 43.11 -21.87
N GLU A 565 30.03 43.01 -20.56
CA GLU A 565 29.79 41.76 -19.82
C GLU A 565 28.29 41.44 -19.82
N ASN A 566 27.45 42.37 -19.38
CA ASN A 566 26.00 42.22 -19.31
C ASN A 566 25.26 43.47 -19.79
N GLY A 567 24.49 43.34 -20.87
CA GLY A 567 23.74 44.46 -21.46
C GLY A 567 22.79 45.18 -20.48
N PHE A 568 22.27 44.52 -19.44
CA PHE A 568 21.41 45.17 -18.42
C PHE A 568 22.16 46.04 -17.44
N ALA A 569 23.49 45.97 -17.40
CA ALA A 569 24.26 46.92 -16.63
C ALA A 569 24.01 48.37 -17.06
N LEU A 570 23.46 48.59 -18.28
CA LEU A 570 23.05 49.90 -18.77
C LEU A 570 22.05 50.61 -17.84
N GLU A 571 21.19 49.87 -17.13
CA GLU A 571 20.26 50.41 -16.12
C GLU A 571 20.99 51.24 -15.06
N HIS A 572 22.24 50.89 -14.75
CA HIS A 572 23.05 51.53 -13.72
C HIS A 572 24.07 52.53 -14.28
N VAL A 573 24.05 52.79 -15.59
CA VAL A 573 24.90 53.80 -16.23
C VAL A 573 24.20 55.16 -16.21
N LYS A 574 24.81 56.15 -15.54
CA LYS A 574 24.25 57.52 -15.45
C LYS A 574 24.36 58.30 -16.76
N ASP A 575 25.55 58.28 -17.36
CA ASP A 575 25.87 59.03 -18.57
C ASP A 575 25.85 58.10 -19.80
N GLN A 576 24.67 57.83 -20.32
CA GLN A 576 24.47 56.93 -21.45
C GLN A 576 24.90 57.59 -22.77
N THR A 577 26.05 57.19 -23.31
CA THR A 577 26.45 57.58 -24.67
C THR A 577 25.77 56.68 -25.71
N LYS A 578 25.59 57.19 -26.93
CA LYS A 578 25.06 56.39 -28.05
C LYS A 578 25.88 55.11 -28.29
N GLU A 579 27.18 55.16 -28.07
CA GLU A 579 28.08 54.02 -28.19
C GLU A 579 27.84 52.99 -27.08
N LEU A 580 27.72 53.41 -25.81
CA LEU A 580 27.39 52.49 -24.71
C LEU A 580 26.03 51.82 -24.92
N CYS A 581 25.02 52.59 -25.31
CA CYS A 581 23.69 52.05 -25.61
C CYS A 581 23.73 51.05 -26.77
N SER A 582 24.47 51.35 -27.83
CA SER A 582 24.58 50.45 -28.98
C SER A 582 25.29 49.15 -28.61
N ILE A 583 26.33 49.21 -27.77
CA ILE A 583 27.03 48.04 -27.25
C ILE A 583 26.13 47.24 -26.31
N ALA A 584 25.37 47.89 -25.42
CA ALA A 584 24.42 47.25 -24.52
C ALA A 584 23.37 46.43 -25.28
N ILE A 585 22.73 47.06 -26.27
CA ILE A 585 21.75 46.44 -27.14
C ILE A 585 22.40 45.31 -27.97
N SER A 586 23.62 45.55 -28.45
CA SER A 586 24.41 44.55 -29.19
C SER A 586 24.86 43.39 -28.33
N ASN A 587 24.93 43.52 -27.00
CA ASN A 587 25.09 42.41 -26.05
C ASN A 587 23.72 41.75 -25.77
N ASN A 588 22.70 42.52 -25.40
CA ASN A 588 21.33 42.07 -25.20
C ASN A 588 20.30 43.09 -25.73
N ALA A 589 19.52 42.70 -26.75
CA ALA A 589 18.59 43.61 -27.44
C ALA A 589 17.50 44.19 -26.54
N TYR A 590 17.17 43.51 -25.45
CA TYR A 590 16.17 43.98 -24.49
C TYR A 590 16.70 45.08 -23.56
N ALA A 591 18.01 45.32 -23.51
CA ALA A 591 18.60 46.48 -22.82
C ALA A 591 18.11 47.82 -23.41
N LEU A 592 17.44 47.80 -24.57
CA LEU A 592 16.71 48.95 -25.10
C LEU A 592 15.72 49.54 -24.08
N GLN A 593 15.13 48.71 -23.21
CA GLN A 593 14.20 49.17 -22.17
C GLN A 593 14.86 50.16 -21.20
N ASP A 594 16.18 50.06 -21.01
CA ASP A 594 16.97 50.84 -20.05
C ASP A 594 17.66 52.04 -20.73
N VAL A 595 17.43 52.26 -22.03
CA VAL A 595 17.98 53.40 -22.79
C VAL A 595 17.16 54.66 -22.52
N ILE A 596 17.80 55.70 -21.98
CA ILE A 596 17.15 56.97 -21.61
C ILE A 596 16.67 57.74 -22.85
N GLU A 597 17.49 57.82 -23.90
CA GLU A 597 17.16 58.50 -25.16
C GLU A 597 17.22 57.54 -26.34
N GLN A 598 16.05 57.01 -26.72
CA GLN A 598 15.94 56.10 -27.86
C GLN A 598 16.02 56.85 -29.19
N THR A 599 17.08 56.59 -29.96
CA THR A 599 17.19 57.03 -31.36
C THR A 599 16.70 55.94 -32.31
N GLU A 600 16.19 56.33 -33.47
CA GLU A 600 15.73 55.38 -34.50
C GLU A 600 16.81 54.34 -34.87
N GLU A 601 18.07 54.74 -34.92
CA GLU A 601 19.20 53.83 -35.16
C GLU A 601 19.35 52.77 -34.06
N LEU A 602 19.27 53.16 -32.77
CA LEU A 602 19.36 52.22 -31.64
C LEU A 602 18.16 51.26 -31.62
N CYS A 603 16.96 51.77 -31.88
CA CYS A 603 15.75 50.95 -32.01
C CYS A 603 15.88 49.94 -33.15
N LEU A 604 16.38 50.36 -34.31
CA LEU A 604 16.64 49.47 -35.45
C LEU A 604 17.69 48.41 -35.10
N ILE A 605 18.78 48.76 -34.40
CA ILE A 605 19.78 47.79 -33.96
C ILE A 605 19.13 46.73 -33.05
N ALA A 606 18.32 47.15 -32.07
CA ALA A 606 17.64 46.25 -31.13
C ALA A 606 16.67 45.31 -31.86
N VAL A 607 15.79 45.88 -32.68
CA VAL A 607 14.76 45.14 -33.41
C VAL A 607 15.37 44.19 -34.45
N ARG A 608 16.45 44.61 -35.13
CA ARG A 608 17.17 43.73 -36.07
C ARG A 608 17.72 42.49 -35.39
N LYS A 609 18.19 42.66 -34.16
CA LYS A 609 18.79 41.59 -33.35
C LYS A 609 17.72 40.70 -32.72
N GLN A 610 16.70 41.29 -32.09
CA GLN A 610 15.57 40.57 -31.49
C GLN A 610 14.27 41.32 -31.81
N PRO A 611 13.49 40.89 -32.80
CA PRO A 611 12.33 41.65 -33.29
C PRO A 611 11.27 41.99 -32.23
N LEU A 612 11.14 41.16 -31.19
CA LEU A 612 10.19 41.40 -30.09
C LEU A 612 10.65 42.50 -29.12
N SER A 613 11.89 43.00 -29.24
CA SER A 613 12.31 44.22 -28.52
C SER A 613 11.52 45.45 -28.96
N LEU A 614 10.75 45.37 -30.07
CA LEU A 614 9.78 46.38 -30.47
C LEU A 614 8.85 46.79 -29.32
N ARG A 615 8.54 45.87 -28.39
CA ARG A 615 7.73 46.16 -27.20
C ARG A 615 8.29 47.28 -26.31
N PHE A 616 9.58 47.55 -26.40
CA PHE A 616 10.30 48.55 -25.62
C PHE A 616 10.62 49.82 -26.42
N VAL A 617 10.19 49.91 -27.68
CA VAL A 617 10.39 51.11 -28.51
C VAL A 617 9.35 52.16 -28.14
N GLU A 618 9.78 53.30 -27.60
CA GLU A 618 8.86 54.37 -27.16
C GLU A 618 8.19 55.12 -28.32
N LYS A 619 8.93 55.33 -29.42
CA LYS A 619 8.46 56.05 -30.60
C LYS A 619 8.64 55.19 -31.84
N GLN A 620 7.55 54.54 -32.24
CA GLN A 620 7.53 53.66 -33.40
C GLN A 620 7.41 54.43 -34.72
N THR A 621 8.42 54.30 -35.58
CA THR A 621 8.35 54.74 -36.99
C THR A 621 7.91 53.57 -37.88
N GLU A 622 7.36 53.87 -39.06
CA GLU A 622 6.97 52.84 -40.02
C GLU A 622 8.17 51.97 -40.44
N GLU A 623 9.37 52.55 -40.53
CA GLU A 623 10.60 51.81 -40.82
C GLU A 623 10.96 50.80 -39.71
N ILE A 624 10.93 51.21 -38.44
CA ILE A 624 11.21 50.32 -37.29
C ILE A 624 10.19 49.18 -37.24
N CYS A 625 8.91 49.49 -37.39
CA CYS A 625 7.84 48.49 -37.37
C CYS A 625 7.98 47.51 -38.53
N LEU A 626 8.22 48.01 -39.76
CA LEU A 626 8.46 47.18 -40.93
C LEU A 626 9.67 46.27 -40.74
N GLU A 627 10.79 46.79 -40.23
CA GLU A 627 11.98 45.98 -39.96
C GLU A 627 11.71 44.88 -38.92
N ALA A 628 10.91 45.18 -37.88
CA ALA A 628 10.51 44.19 -36.88
C ALA A 628 9.68 43.06 -37.49
N VAL A 629 8.59 43.43 -38.18
CA VAL A 629 7.65 42.44 -38.71
C VAL A 629 8.23 41.64 -39.88
N ARG A 630 9.14 42.23 -40.67
CA ARG A 630 9.89 41.55 -41.74
C ARG A 630 10.78 40.43 -41.20
N ARG A 631 11.27 40.55 -39.97
CA ARG A 631 12.10 39.53 -39.33
C ARG A 631 11.28 38.55 -38.51
N ASN A 632 10.19 39.00 -37.92
CA ASN A 632 9.26 38.16 -37.18
C ASN A 632 7.84 38.75 -37.28
N GLY A 633 6.96 38.09 -38.01
CA GLY A 633 5.57 38.54 -38.19
C GLY A 633 4.80 38.72 -36.87
N MET A 634 5.25 38.07 -35.79
CA MET A 634 4.69 38.24 -34.44
C MET A 634 5.00 39.55 -33.75
N ALA A 635 6.01 40.28 -34.22
CA ALA A 635 6.27 41.63 -33.74
C ALA A 635 5.05 42.55 -33.98
N LEU A 636 4.14 42.20 -34.92
CA LEU A 636 2.91 42.94 -35.17
C LEU A 636 2.05 43.14 -33.90
N LYS A 637 2.11 42.21 -32.94
CA LYS A 637 1.44 42.35 -31.64
C LYS A 637 1.82 43.64 -30.91
N PHE A 638 3.07 44.08 -31.06
CA PHE A 638 3.62 45.24 -30.37
C PHE A 638 3.66 46.49 -31.25
N VAL A 639 3.06 46.45 -32.45
CA VAL A 639 2.97 47.62 -33.33
C VAL A 639 1.80 48.50 -32.90
N ASP A 640 2.05 49.77 -32.63
CA ASP A 640 1.02 50.73 -32.18
C ASP A 640 0.02 51.11 -33.28
N LYS A 641 0.50 51.21 -34.53
CA LYS A 641 -0.30 51.61 -35.70
C LYS A 641 -0.10 50.65 -36.86
N HIS A 642 -1.16 49.91 -37.19
CA HIS A 642 -1.16 48.95 -38.28
C HIS A 642 -1.42 49.62 -39.64
N THR A 643 -0.36 49.94 -40.38
CA THR A 643 -0.50 50.31 -41.81
C THR A 643 -0.73 49.09 -42.68
N GLU A 644 -1.26 49.30 -43.88
CA GLU A 644 -1.52 48.21 -44.83
C GLU A 644 -0.24 47.48 -45.22
N GLU A 645 0.87 48.21 -45.39
CA GLU A 645 2.17 47.63 -45.69
C GLU A 645 2.70 46.78 -44.52
N ILE A 646 2.65 47.30 -43.28
CA ILE A 646 3.08 46.56 -42.08
C ILE A 646 2.26 45.28 -41.91
N CYS A 647 0.94 45.35 -42.07
CA CYS A 647 0.04 44.20 -41.98
C CYS A 647 0.38 43.13 -43.01
N ILE A 648 0.53 43.54 -44.28
CA ILE A 648 0.84 42.63 -45.38
C ILE A 648 2.20 41.96 -45.14
N GLU A 649 3.20 42.74 -44.72
CA GLU A 649 4.54 42.22 -44.50
C GLU A 649 4.61 41.28 -43.30
N ALA A 650 3.91 41.60 -42.20
CA ALA A 650 3.76 40.69 -41.07
C ALA A 650 3.08 39.36 -41.46
N LEU A 651 2.02 39.41 -42.27
CA LEU A 651 1.30 38.24 -42.77
C LEU A 651 2.14 37.37 -43.71
N LYS A 652 3.04 37.97 -44.49
CA LYS A 652 4.00 37.22 -45.32
C LYS A 652 4.98 36.43 -44.46
N GLN A 653 5.45 37.01 -43.36
CA GLN A 653 6.42 36.36 -42.47
C GLN A 653 5.77 35.34 -41.54
N ASP A 654 4.63 35.66 -40.94
CA ASP A 654 3.82 34.72 -40.15
C ASP A 654 2.33 35.01 -40.34
N LYS A 655 1.61 34.08 -40.97
CA LYS A 655 0.18 34.18 -41.25
C LYS A 655 -0.68 34.30 -39.99
N HIS A 656 -0.20 33.79 -38.85
CA HIS A 656 -0.91 33.92 -37.57
C HIS A 656 -0.90 35.37 -37.05
N SER A 657 -0.08 36.27 -37.61
CA SER A 657 -0.10 37.70 -37.27
C SER A 657 -1.44 38.34 -37.57
N ILE A 658 -2.27 37.71 -38.43
CA ILE A 658 -3.66 38.08 -38.68
C ILE A 658 -4.49 38.26 -37.42
N LEU A 659 -4.12 37.58 -36.32
CA LEU A 659 -4.79 37.68 -35.04
C LEU A 659 -4.74 39.10 -34.46
N TYR A 660 -3.68 39.85 -34.75
CA TYR A 660 -3.41 41.19 -34.24
C TYR A 660 -3.83 42.31 -35.22
N ILE A 661 -4.52 41.98 -36.32
CA ILE A 661 -5.02 42.97 -37.30
C ILE A 661 -6.52 43.22 -37.05
N ASP A 662 -6.96 44.47 -36.98
CA ASP A 662 -8.38 44.80 -36.73
C ASP A 662 -9.31 44.46 -37.92
N ASN A 663 -8.91 44.80 -39.15
CA ASN A 663 -9.71 44.57 -40.36
C ASN A 663 -9.27 43.29 -41.12
N LYS A 664 -9.42 42.14 -40.45
CA LYS A 664 -8.97 40.82 -40.96
C LYS A 664 -9.58 40.48 -42.32
N GLU A 665 -10.86 40.82 -42.52
CA GLU A 665 -11.63 40.53 -43.74
C GLU A 665 -11.01 41.11 -45.02
N LYS A 666 -10.36 42.28 -44.92
CA LYS A 666 -9.66 42.91 -46.05
C LYS A 666 -8.51 42.03 -46.56
N TYR A 667 -7.71 41.49 -45.65
CA TYR A 667 -6.50 40.72 -45.98
C TYR A 667 -6.78 39.24 -46.26
N LEU A 668 -7.87 38.70 -45.69
CA LEU A 668 -8.34 37.33 -45.98
C LEU A 668 -8.61 37.09 -47.47
N LYS A 669 -9.07 38.12 -48.21
CA LYS A 669 -9.29 38.05 -49.67
C LYS A 669 -8.01 38.08 -50.50
N MET A 670 -6.95 38.73 -50.01
CA MET A 670 -5.67 38.87 -50.74
C MET A 670 -4.84 37.58 -50.71
N PHE A 671 -5.03 36.73 -49.71
CA PHE A 671 -4.29 35.48 -49.51
C PHE A 671 -5.24 34.25 -49.55
N TYR A 672 -6.38 34.37 -50.25
CA TYR A 672 -7.55 33.47 -50.17
C TYR A 672 -7.25 31.99 -50.51
N ASP A 673 -6.29 31.71 -51.39
CA ASP A 673 -5.90 30.34 -51.74
C ASP A 673 -4.91 29.71 -50.73
N ASP A 674 -4.23 30.53 -49.93
CA ASP A 674 -3.18 30.15 -48.96
C ASP A 674 -3.66 30.20 -47.49
N ILE A 675 -4.89 30.67 -47.24
CA ILE A 675 -5.56 30.81 -45.93
C ILE A 675 -6.63 29.70 -45.73
N LYS A 676 -6.64 28.65 -46.56
CA LYS A 676 -7.49 27.46 -46.34
C LYS A 676 -7.22 26.76 -44.99
N PHE A 677 -6.05 26.99 -44.38
CA PHE A 677 -5.69 26.47 -43.07
C PHE A 677 -6.44 27.16 -41.89
N LEU A 678 -6.83 28.44 -42.01
CA LEU A 678 -7.55 29.15 -40.94
C LEU A 678 -9.08 28.96 -40.99
N ASN A 679 -9.66 28.76 -42.18
CA ASN A 679 -11.08 28.38 -42.30
C ASN A 679 -11.38 27.02 -41.65
N SER A 680 -10.36 26.18 -41.48
CA SER A 680 -10.46 24.92 -40.74
C SER A 680 -10.67 25.15 -39.23
N LEU A 681 -10.23 26.29 -38.68
CA LEU A 681 -10.38 26.67 -37.27
C LEU A 681 -11.75 27.35 -36.97
N GLU A 682 -12.31 28.11 -37.92
CA GLU A 682 -13.69 28.61 -37.81
C GLU A 682 -14.75 27.54 -38.09
N GLN A 683 -14.47 26.57 -38.96
CA GLN A 683 -15.31 25.38 -39.15
C GLN A 683 -15.33 24.51 -37.86
N LEU A 684 -14.19 24.39 -37.17
CA LEU A 684 -14.08 23.76 -35.85
C LEU A 684 -14.87 24.50 -34.75
N LYS A 685 -15.05 25.83 -34.86
CA LYS A 685 -15.91 26.62 -33.97
C LYS A 685 -17.41 26.52 -34.32
N ARG A 686 -17.78 26.36 -35.60
CA ARG A 686 -19.19 26.31 -36.06
C ARG A 686 -19.87 24.94 -35.93
N ASP A 687 -19.13 23.83 -36.07
CA ASP A 687 -19.73 22.49 -36.07
C ASP A 687 -20.10 21.95 -34.66
N ASN A 688 -19.94 22.75 -33.59
CA ASN A 688 -20.34 22.41 -32.22
C ASN A 688 -19.88 21.00 -31.77
N LYS A 689 -18.79 20.51 -32.36
CA LYS A 689 -18.27 19.14 -32.19
C LYS A 689 -17.35 19.00 -30.98
N TYR A 690 -17.55 19.85 -29.97
CA TYR A 690 -17.14 19.59 -28.59
C TYR A 690 -18.30 19.04 -27.74
N LYS A 691 -19.51 18.91 -28.30
CA LYS A 691 -20.52 17.99 -27.76
C LYS A 691 -20.33 16.60 -28.39
N PHE A 692 -19.45 15.79 -27.81
CA PHE A 692 -19.71 14.40 -27.41
C PHE A 692 -18.41 13.80 -26.83
N ALA A 693 -18.52 13.28 -25.59
CA ALA A 693 -17.47 12.94 -24.62
C ALA A 693 -16.89 14.21 -23.97
N PHE A 694 -17.45 14.84 -22.94
CA PHE A 694 -18.06 14.30 -21.72
C PHE A 694 -19.20 15.23 -21.27
N SER A 695 -20.32 14.65 -20.80
CA SER A 695 -21.56 15.39 -20.48
C SER A 695 -21.56 16.18 -19.16
N ASN A 696 -20.38 16.44 -18.57
CA ASN A 696 -20.25 17.12 -17.27
C ASN A 696 -19.29 18.32 -17.27
N LEU A 697 -18.86 18.80 -18.44
CA LEU A 697 -17.88 19.89 -18.57
C LEU A 697 -18.54 21.28 -18.54
N GLU A 698 -18.32 22.05 -17.47
CA GLU A 698 -18.55 23.51 -17.43
C GLU A 698 -17.33 24.27 -18.01
N PHE A 699 -17.58 25.36 -18.73
CA PHE A 699 -16.56 26.15 -19.46
C PHE A 699 -16.60 27.64 -19.08
N LYS A 700 -15.44 28.26 -18.84
CA LYS A 700 -15.28 29.71 -18.63
C LYS A 700 -13.95 30.23 -19.19
N GLU A 701 -13.99 31.41 -19.82
CA GLU A 701 -12.86 32.11 -20.44
C GLU A 701 -12.75 33.54 -19.87
N ALA A 702 -11.53 34.04 -19.67
CA ALA A 702 -11.29 35.37 -19.14
C ALA A 702 -11.34 36.45 -20.26
N LYS A 703 -11.98 37.59 -20.00
CA LYS A 703 -12.16 38.66 -21.00
C LYS A 703 -11.00 39.66 -21.00
N GLU A 704 -10.55 39.93 -22.23
CA GLU A 704 -9.73 41.04 -22.72
C GLU A 704 -8.37 41.22 -22.02
N GLU A 705 -7.30 40.98 -22.80
CA GLU A 705 -5.85 41.15 -22.52
C GLU A 705 -5.06 39.96 -21.97
N ILE A 706 -5.69 38.81 -21.70
CA ILE A 706 -4.98 37.61 -21.20
C ILE A 706 -4.79 36.60 -22.34
N GLN A 707 -3.62 35.96 -22.44
CA GLN A 707 -3.45 34.73 -23.23
C GLN A 707 -4.52 33.72 -22.80
N ASN A 708 -5.39 33.26 -23.71
CA ASN A 708 -6.63 32.54 -23.43
C ASN A 708 -6.46 31.38 -22.41
N ILE A 709 -6.78 31.56 -21.12
CA ILE A 709 -6.91 30.43 -20.17
C ILE A 709 -8.33 29.88 -20.25
N ILE A 710 -8.42 28.56 -20.33
CA ILE A 710 -9.66 27.81 -20.33
C ILE A 710 -9.73 26.96 -19.06
N ALA A 711 -10.86 27.04 -18.36
CA ALA A 711 -11.22 26.12 -17.27
C ALA A 711 -12.29 25.14 -17.75
N ILE A 712 -12.06 23.85 -17.54
CA ILE A 712 -12.90 22.72 -17.96
C ILE A 712 -13.20 21.85 -16.73
N LYS A 713 -14.48 21.56 -16.44
CA LYS A 713 -14.85 20.72 -15.27
C LYS A 713 -15.04 19.25 -15.61
N GLU A 714 -14.03 18.42 -15.44
CA GLU A 714 -14.10 16.98 -15.76
C GLU A 714 -14.19 16.13 -14.48
N ASP A 715 -15.18 15.22 -14.42
CA ASP A 715 -15.45 14.34 -13.28
C ASP A 715 -15.49 15.05 -11.90
N GLY A 716 -16.07 16.25 -11.87
CA GLY A 716 -16.22 17.06 -10.66
C GLY A 716 -14.97 17.83 -10.25
N LYS A 717 -13.89 17.77 -11.04
CA LYS A 717 -12.65 18.51 -10.82
C LYS A 717 -12.40 19.50 -11.94
N TRP A 718 -11.91 20.68 -11.58
CA TRP A 718 -11.55 21.70 -12.55
C TRP A 718 -10.13 21.47 -13.08
N LEU A 719 -10.02 21.42 -14.40
CA LEU A 719 -8.80 21.31 -15.17
C LEU A 719 -8.58 22.59 -15.97
N PHE A 720 -7.34 23.06 -16.05
CA PHE A 720 -6.99 24.38 -16.56
C PHE A 720 -5.96 24.24 -17.67
N THR A 721 -6.23 24.95 -18.76
CA THR A 721 -5.42 24.94 -19.97
C THR A 721 -5.06 26.36 -20.37
N LEU A 722 -3.77 26.61 -20.61
CA LEU A 722 -3.31 27.89 -21.16
C LEU A 722 -3.22 27.78 -22.69
N CYS A 723 -4.16 28.40 -23.40
CA CYS A 723 -4.16 28.45 -24.86
C CYS A 723 -3.39 29.68 -25.36
N ASN A 724 -2.09 29.49 -25.60
CA ASN A 724 -1.29 30.49 -26.29
C ASN A 724 -1.47 30.34 -27.81
N LEU A 725 -1.71 31.44 -28.54
CA LEU A 725 -2.04 31.43 -29.97
C LEU A 725 -0.87 31.02 -30.88
N PHE A 726 0.32 30.76 -30.33
CA PHE A 726 1.57 30.58 -31.10
C PHE A 726 2.32 29.28 -30.86
N TYR A 727 2.04 28.58 -29.77
CA TYR A 727 2.59 27.25 -29.50
C TYR A 727 1.56 26.47 -28.70
N LEU A 728 0.99 25.42 -29.29
CA LEU A 728 0.33 24.38 -28.54
C LEU A 728 1.42 23.50 -27.94
N ASP A 729 2.10 23.99 -26.91
CA ASP A 729 2.98 23.15 -26.10
C ASP A 729 2.07 22.26 -25.23
N ASP A 730 2.15 20.94 -25.41
CA ASP A 730 1.27 19.97 -24.74
C ASP A 730 1.40 20.01 -23.20
N GLY A 731 2.47 20.63 -22.69
CA GLY A 731 2.74 20.76 -21.27
C GLY A 731 1.81 21.70 -20.47
N TRP A 732 0.91 22.45 -21.10
CA TRP A 732 0.00 23.39 -20.43
C TRP A 732 -1.50 23.05 -20.59
N LYS A 733 -1.83 21.79 -20.94
CA LYS A 733 -3.21 21.32 -21.11
C LYS A 733 -3.72 20.50 -19.92
N ASP A 734 -5.00 20.65 -19.62
CA ASP A 734 -5.84 19.83 -18.73
C ASP A 734 -5.23 19.58 -17.35
N MET A 735 -4.63 20.62 -16.76
CA MET A 735 -3.92 20.50 -15.49
C MET A 735 -4.82 20.80 -14.29
N SER A 736 -4.63 20.07 -13.18
CA SER A 736 -5.26 20.44 -11.91
C SER A 736 -4.80 21.84 -11.45
N LYS A 737 -5.64 22.54 -10.67
CA LYS A 737 -5.32 23.87 -10.10
C LYS A 737 -3.93 23.92 -9.46
N GLY A 738 -3.57 22.91 -8.66
CA GLY A 738 -2.26 22.82 -8.02
C GLY A 738 -1.10 22.61 -8.99
N GLY A 739 -1.30 21.78 -10.03
CA GLY A 739 -0.30 21.59 -11.10
C GLY A 739 -0.07 22.86 -11.91
N PHE A 740 -1.16 23.59 -12.20
CA PHE A 740 -1.10 24.87 -12.91
C PHE A 740 -0.36 25.94 -12.09
N ILE A 741 -0.64 26.04 -10.78
CA ILE A 741 0.06 26.96 -9.86
C ILE A 741 1.55 26.60 -9.76
N TYR A 742 1.87 25.31 -9.60
CA TYR A 742 3.26 24.85 -9.52
C TYR A 742 4.04 25.24 -10.78
N LYS A 743 3.49 25.00 -11.97
CA LYS A 743 4.14 25.37 -13.22
C LYS A 743 4.35 26.87 -13.37
N ILE A 744 3.36 27.70 -13.02
CA ILE A 744 3.51 29.17 -13.03
C ILE A 744 4.67 29.61 -12.12
N HIS A 745 4.96 28.86 -11.06
CA HIS A 745 6.02 29.20 -10.11
C HIS A 745 7.40 28.68 -10.52
N ASN A 746 7.47 27.54 -11.25
CA ASN A 746 8.68 26.74 -11.35
C ASN A 746 9.11 26.32 -12.77
N GLU A 747 8.30 26.48 -13.82
CA GLU A 747 8.70 26.14 -15.19
C GLU A 747 8.88 27.39 -16.06
N ASP A 748 10.03 27.48 -16.75
CA ASP A 748 10.49 28.66 -17.52
C ASP A 748 9.59 29.02 -18.73
N ASN A 749 8.63 28.17 -19.10
CA ASN A 749 7.80 28.36 -20.30
C ASN A 749 6.59 29.30 -20.11
N GLY A 750 6.42 29.89 -18.92
CA GLY A 750 5.53 31.04 -18.67
C GLY A 750 6.27 32.25 -18.10
N TYR A 751 7.60 32.24 -18.19
CA TYR A 751 8.50 33.12 -17.45
C TYR A 751 9.13 34.13 -18.43
N ASP A 752 8.77 35.42 -18.27
CA ASP A 752 9.57 36.48 -18.88
C ASP A 752 10.85 36.62 -18.03
N VAL A 753 11.96 36.13 -18.55
CA VAL A 753 13.26 35.99 -17.87
C VAL A 753 13.82 37.34 -17.37
N HIS A 754 13.21 38.47 -17.74
CA HIS A 754 13.66 39.80 -17.32
C HIS A 754 13.13 40.35 -16.01
N TYR A 755 11.92 40.00 -15.65
CA TYR A 755 11.36 40.43 -14.38
C TYR A 755 11.10 39.16 -13.61
N ARG A 756 11.73 38.98 -12.45
CA ARG A 756 11.52 37.81 -11.58
C ARG A 756 10.10 37.74 -10.98
N VAL A 757 9.06 37.99 -11.79
CA VAL A 757 7.63 37.84 -11.55
C VAL A 757 6.99 37.57 -12.91
N ASN A 758 6.31 36.42 -13.08
CA ASN A 758 5.42 36.22 -14.22
C ASN A 758 4.35 37.33 -14.16
N LEU A 759 4.38 38.26 -15.12
CA LEU A 759 3.68 39.55 -15.07
C LEU A 759 2.15 39.40 -14.87
N TYR A 760 1.60 38.25 -15.28
CA TYR A 760 0.19 37.90 -15.15
C TYR A 760 -0.08 36.82 -14.09
N ARG A 761 0.93 36.44 -13.28
CA ARG A 761 0.81 35.42 -12.21
C ARG A 761 -0.31 35.73 -11.26
N GLN A 762 -0.41 36.97 -10.79
CA GLN A 762 -1.49 37.36 -9.89
C GLN A 762 -2.85 37.25 -10.61
N VAL A 763 -2.93 37.69 -11.87
CA VAL A 763 -4.15 37.57 -12.69
C VAL A 763 -4.56 36.10 -12.90
N TYR A 764 -3.61 35.19 -13.10
CA TYR A 764 -3.87 33.76 -13.19
C TYR A 764 -4.34 33.17 -11.86
N LEU A 765 -3.71 33.58 -10.75
CA LEU A 765 -4.14 33.18 -9.41
C LEU A 765 -5.56 33.70 -9.10
N ASP A 766 -5.85 34.97 -9.41
CA ASP A 766 -7.17 35.60 -9.24
C ASP A 766 -8.26 34.94 -10.12
N PHE A 767 -7.92 34.53 -11.34
CA PHE A 767 -8.82 33.73 -12.18
C PHE A 767 -9.08 32.35 -11.57
N LEU A 768 -8.04 31.66 -11.08
CA LEU A 768 -8.15 30.34 -10.46
C LEU A 768 -8.89 30.39 -9.12
N GLU A 769 -8.91 31.52 -8.41
CA GLU A 769 -9.70 31.73 -7.19
C GLU A 769 -11.21 31.63 -7.44
N GLN A 770 -11.68 31.86 -8.67
CA GLN A 770 -13.10 31.74 -9.04
C GLN A 770 -13.58 30.28 -9.14
N PHE A 771 -12.68 29.32 -9.01
CA PHE A 771 -12.94 27.90 -9.12
C PHE A 771 -12.42 27.23 -7.85
N GLU A 772 -13.33 26.85 -6.95
CA GLU A 772 -13.03 26.03 -5.78
C GLU A 772 -12.76 24.57 -6.16
#